data_AF-A0A1J4W315-F1
#
_entry.id   AF-A0A1J4W315-F1
#
_cell.length_a   1.000
_cell.length_b   1.000
_cell.length_c   1.000
_cell.angle_alpha   90.00
_cell.angle_beta   90.00
_cell.angle_gamma   90.00
#
_symmetry.space_group_name_H-M   'P 1'
#
loop_
_entity.id
_entity.type
_entity.pdbx_description
1 polymer ?
#
loop_
_entity_poly.entity_id
_entity_poly.type
_entity_poly.pdbx_seq_one_letter_code
_entity_poly.pdbx_strand_id
1 'polypeptide(L)'
;MIVGNVNFISPQEKTETFGEKILRGIYSINDLKFSKTDGIRLKDYSKTLEIYDTGSSMWIYFLSNGKLPPELNYLWDITPQSETNRLTYIKINEINKRIYEADITIRKDERYIFGNNYFYAPKGSRIIFKNETLQIIAPEDSTFSELPSLIDPKVLTTGVEIKGKNILLPNGLKIIDGRVNYGLEGYKVLEGQVDYQNMLLIVRNPSEQVLISNGLNKNPEGNYILQGEKLRIQSVKGGVVNIKFLPGEKMMNIEQESNLLMQIKNGDGLEITKVKNSLFQEIPSITHLSSQKGSSLITNGNTGTLVYTKDDVQLLKEDLEFGLPDNIGRNEIPLIIKSNSKEIDLELEIDEKEKMRIGKEGDKYGATFNKDSIERLDGFSYLDLKKNYGEDWDEALLEISWKMRNGQLSYKTLRKLYSFAPDSSFYESSVSAFENIKKNGFSDKESLDFISKMQENSPSRDETVLMNNLILLSTAKNLNGKNLKMAYSGIFFTSEFLSNSKNNGEILSRTISDLNLDFSEIKDKTSLAKSIANSLNNYECTSACLNEGTSAYLINSLHDLETEKTGTDTIRETIIQNLDTKKKYELISRGTRQLYTSSFLKIANSLPGNIVQEIEKVDPSGKDSPSFVLNLASRDYANPLIKESPSFFLENAKKSIENLEKEKKILNFDRIKITSYLTSEFKEYFDNPSYDKEKKELENFLIDQYNQNDRLDEEKAPYGYLLKLDENPINPLVKQIASELPSLPTMSIPTDWIKDNTISMKEYFYVDEGTDWFGQTTKTLQSSPYNMKIQSKDADTVELTKQINGKIMRIVLTTDNSDVDKTISGNEFDIIAHRSHSYYLEDTFNTGSSAGKLLYLGSCGSSCEVPRIQGKYPNSYIISDKDTGEGTVNNYVSYYLMEKIAEGKTNWNDLKPSIAEASGIIFPDEEDQLLSRFVLEVMNSKK
;
A
#
# COMPACT_ATOMS: atom_id res chain seq x y z
N MET A 1 5.22 -12.96 45.51
CA MET A 1 5.43 -13.44 46.89
C MET A 1 5.22 -12.25 47.84
N ILE A 2 4.00 -12.09 48.37
CA ILE A 2 3.71 -11.24 49.54
C ILE A 2 2.76 -12.07 50.40
N VAL A 3 3.27 -12.52 51.53
CA VAL A 3 2.58 -13.31 52.55
C VAL A 3 1.81 -12.33 53.43
N GLY A 4 0.49 -12.28 53.28
CA GLY A 4 -0.40 -11.60 54.22
C GLY A 4 -0.79 -12.56 55.32
N ASN A 5 -0.22 -12.37 56.51
CA ASN A 5 -0.50 -13.16 57.71
C ASN A 5 -2.00 -13.34 57.94
N VAL A 6 -2.50 -14.56 57.74
CA VAL A 6 -3.70 -15.04 58.42
C VAL A 6 -3.32 -15.19 59.88
N ASN A 7 -3.57 -14.16 60.68
CA ASN A 7 -3.57 -14.30 62.13
C ASN A 7 -4.70 -15.28 62.47
N PHE A 8 -4.35 -16.56 62.63
CA PHE A 8 -5.15 -17.47 63.44
C PHE A 8 -5.21 -16.87 64.84
N ILE A 9 -6.35 -16.26 65.18
CA ILE A 9 -6.65 -15.89 66.56
C ILE A 9 -6.62 -17.20 67.35
N SER A 10 -5.74 -17.25 68.35
CA SER A 10 -5.62 -18.40 69.24
C SER A 10 -6.97 -18.70 69.91
N PRO A 11 -7.27 -19.96 70.26
CA PRO A 11 -8.50 -20.32 70.99
C PRO A 11 -8.36 -19.89 72.45
N GLN A 12 -8.48 -18.60 72.73
CA GLN A 12 -8.41 -18.06 74.10
C GLN A 12 -9.51 -17.03 74.33
N GLU A 13 -10.25 -17.29 75.42
CA GLU A 13 -11.44 -16.60 75.93
C GLU A 13 -12.70 -16.73 75.07
N LYS A 14 -13.65 -17.57 75.54
CA LYS A 14 -15.06 -17.48 75.14
C LYS A 14 -15.56 -16.07 75.46
N THR A 15 -15.45 -15.17 74.50
CA THR A 15 -16.00 -13.82 74.61
C THR A 15 -17.51 -13.97 74.58
N GLU A 16 -18.16 -13.55 75.66
CA GLU A 16 -19.62 -13.54 75.78
C GLU A 16 -20.24 -12.75 74.62
N THR A 17 -21.17 -13.38 73.91
CA THR A 17 -21.88 -12.78 72.77
C THR A 17 -22.72 -11.59 73.24
N PHE A 18 -23.08 -10.67 72.33
CA PHE A 18 -23.92 -9.53 72.71
C PHE A 18 -25.30 -9.98 73.24
N GLY A 19 -25.86 -11.05 72.68
CA GLY A 19 -27.09 -11.67 73.20
C GLY A 19 -26.94 -12.23 74.61
N GLU A 20 -25.83 -12.89 74.91
CA GLU A 20 -25.52 -13.39 76.27
C GLU A 20 -25.35 -12.24 77.28
N LYS A 21 -24.66 -11.16 76.89
CA LYS A 21 -24.52 -9.95 77.72
C LYS A 21 -25.89 -9.36 78.06
N ILE A 22 -26.76 -9.24 77.05
CA ILE A 22 -28.14 -8.74 77.18
C ILE A 22 -28.94 -9.60 78.14
N LEU A 23 -29.01 -10.92 77.91
CA LEU A 23 -29.74 -11.84 78.78
C LEU A 23 -29.21 -11.81 80.21
N ARG A 24 -27.89 -11.80 80.40
CA ARG A 24 -27.29 -11.70 81.75
C ARG A 24 -27.68 -10.40 82.44
N GLY A 25 -27.56 -9.26 81.75
CA GLY A 25 -27.94 -7.96 82.28
C GLY A 25 -29.41 -7.90 82.67
N ILE A 26 -30.29 -8.47 81.83
CA ILE A 26 -31.72 -8.57 82.11
C ILE A 26 -31.96 -9.47 83.33
N TYR A 27 -31.44 -10.70 83.36
CA TYR A 27 -31.63 -11.62 84.49
C TYR A 27 -31.00 -11.14 85.81
N SER A 28 -30.02 -10.22 85.78
CA SER A 28 -29.46 -9.60 86.99
C SER A 28 -30.36 -8.53 87.63
N ILE A 29 -31.44 -8.11 86.96
CA ILE A 29 -32.42 -7.17 87.51
C ILE A 29 -33.37 -7.94 88.45
N ASN A 30 -33.23 -7.73 89.76
CA ASN A 30 -33.89 -8.49 90.83
C ASN A 30 -35.45 -8.52 90.80
N ASP A 31 -36.11 -7.71 89.95
CA ASP A 31 -37.57 -7.50 89.94
C ASP A 31 -38.33 -8.20 88.79
N LEU A 32 -37.68 -9.01 87.95
CA LEU A 32 -38.31 -9.69 86.82
C LEU A 32 -39.09 -10.95 87.25
N LYS A 33 -40.29 -10.78 87.83
CA LYS A 33 -41.26 -11.88 87.95
C LYS A 33 -42.04 -12.04 86.64
N PHE A 34 -41.56 -12.88 85.73
CA PHE A 34 -42.18 -13.19 84.44
C PHE A 34 -43.57 -13.84 84.60
N SER A 35 -44.62 -13.22 84.06
CA SER A 35 -45.95 -13.85 83.88
C SER A 35 -46.07 -14.26 82.41
N LYS A 36 -46.35 -15.55 82.18
CA LYS A 36 -46.14 -16.27 80.91
C LYS A 36 -47.06 -15.89 79.74
N THR A 37 -47.83 -14.80 79.82
CA THR A 37 -48.86 -14.51 78.81
C THR A 37 -49.03 -13.06 78.40
N ASP A 38 -48.45 -12.09 79.10
CA ASP A 38 -48.54 -10.68 78.70
C ASP A 38 -47.19 -9.99 78.99
N GLY A 39 -46.58 -9.40 77.94
CA GLY A 39 -45.25 -8.78 78.01
C GLY A 39 -45.07 -7.86 79.22
N ILE A 40 -43.93 -7.98 79.89
CA ILE A 40 -43.65 -7.18 81.08
C ILE A 40 -43.01 -5.86 80.69
N ARG A 41 -43.75 -4.77 80.90
CA ARG A 41 -43.14 -3.44 80.99
C ARG A 41 -42.37 -3.34 82.30
N LEU A 42 -41.04 -3.20 82.22
CA LEU A 42 -40.23 -2.78 83.36
C LEU A 42 -40.76 -1.44 83.87
N LYS A 43 -41.38 -1.43 85.06
CA LYS A 43 -42.24 -0.33 85.53
C LYS A 43 -41.53 1.03 85.59
N ASP A 44 -40.23 1.05 85.88
CA ASP A 44 -39.42 2.27 85.99
C ASP A 44 -38.76 2.70 84.67
N TYR A 45 -38.72 1.81 83.67
CA TYR A 45 -38.02 2.03 82.41
C TYR A 45 -38.91 1.86 81.17
N SER A 46 -40.23 1.75 81.34
CA SER A 46 -41.21 1.57 80.27
C SER A 46 -41.26 2.71 79.26
N LYS A 47 -40.59 3.84 79.55
CA LYS A 47 -40.41 4.95 78.61
C LYS A 47 -39.18 4.75 77.72
N THR A 48 -38.24 3.89 78.12
CA THR A 48 -36.91 3.70 77.49
C THR A 48 -36.84 2.36 76.74
N LEU A 49 -37.30 1.27 77.34
CA LEU A 49 -37.33 -0.07 76.75
C LEU A 49 -38.65 -0.79 77.02
N GLU A 50 -39.09 -1.63 76.08
CA GLU A 50 -40.10 -2.68 76.31
C GLU A 50 -39.47 -4.06 76.09
N ILE A 51 -39.73 -5.00 77.01
CA ILE A 51 -39.17 -6.35 76.97
C ILE A 51 -40.32 -7.36 77.02
N TYR A 52 -40.34 -8.28 76.06
CA TYR A 52 -41.33 -9.35 75.99
C TYR A 52 -40.59 -10.69 76.09
N ASP A 53 -40.92 -11.48 77.09
CA ASP A 53 -40.43 -12.85 77.25
C ASP A 53 -41.56 -13.81 76.82
N THR A 54 -41.28 -14.63 75.81
CA THR A 54 -42.22 -15.63 75.29
C THR A 54 -41.95 -17.04 75.82
N GLY A 55 -41.00 -17.21 76.74
CA GLY A 55 -40.51 -18.47 77.30
C GLY A 55 -39.52 -19.25 76.41
N SER A 56 -39.38 -18.84 75.14
CA SER A 56 -38.40 -19.39 74.19
C SER A 56 -37.51 -18.31 73.58
N SER A 57 -37.99 -17.07 73.60
CA SER A 57 -37.33 -15.90 73.03
C SER A 57 -37.61 -14.68 73.87
N MET A 58 -36.65 -13.76 73.90
CA MET A 58 -36.77 -12.45 74.51
C MET A 58 -36.72 -11.37 73.44
N TRP A 59 -37.72 -10.49 73.39
CA TRP A 59 -37.82 -9.39 72.43
C TRP A 59 -37.64 -8.07 73.16
N ILE A 60 -36.74 -7.23 72.67
CA ILE A 60 -36.37 -5.97 73.29
C ILE A 60 -36.61 -4.85 72.28
N TYR A 61 -37.46 -3.90 72.65
CA TYR A 61 -37.81 -2.73 71.86
C TYR A 61 -37.26 -1.47 72.52
N PHE A 62 -36.56 -0.66 71.74
CA PHE A 62 -35.92 0.57 72.20
C PHE A 62 -36.86 1.74 71.93
N LEU A 63 -37.50 2.27 72.98
CA LEU A 63 -38.55 3.29 72.84
C LEU A 63 -37.98 4.71 72.84
N SER A 64 -37.06 5.04 73.76
CA SER A 64 -36.47 6.37 73.86
C SER A 64 -35.07 6.35 74.48
N ASN A 65 -34.43 7.52 74.51
CA ASN A 65 -33.04 7.69 74.92
C ASN A 65 -32.83 7.94 76.42
N GLY A 66 -33.68 7.33 77.25
CA GLY A 66 -33.67 7.50 78.70
C GLY A 66 -32.57 6.71 79.42
N LYS A 67 -32.49 6.90 80.74
CA LYS A 67 -31.48 6.25 81.59
C LYS A 67 -31.71 4.74 81.64
N LEU A 68 -30.70 3.95 81.23
CA LEU A 68 -30.69 2.50 81.37
C LEU A 68 -30.14 2.05 82.74
N PRO A 69 -30.50 0.85 83.22
CA PRO A 69 -29.82 0.20 84.34
C PRO A 69 -28.32 0.04 84.06
N PRO A 70 -27.43 0.17 85.07
CA PRO A 70 -26.00 -0.03 84.90
C PRO A 70 -25.63 -1.35 84.20
N GLU A 71 -26.38 -2.41 84.47
CA GLU A 71 -26.23 -3.76 83.93
C GLU A 71 -26.56 -3.85 82.43
N LEU A 72 -27.24 -2.83 81.88
CA LEU A 72 -27.60 -2.71 80.46
C LEU A 72 -26.90 -1.52 79.77
N ASN A 73 -25.89 -0.91 80.40
CA ASN A 73 -25.27 0.30 79.86
C ASN A 73 -24.63 0.13 78.47
N TYR A 74 -24.18 -1.06 78.11
CA TYR A 74 -23.65 -1.34 76.76
C TYR A 74 -24.73 -1.26 75.65
N LEU A 75 -26.01 -1.16 76.02
CA LEU A 75 -27.09 -0.89 75.06
C LEU A 75 -27.17 0.60 74.67
N TRP A 76 -26.46 1.51 75.36
CA TRP A 76 -26.38 2.93 75.00
C TRP A 76 -25.77 3.16 73.62
N ASP A 77 -25.00 2.20 73.11
CA ASP A 77 -24.42 2.23 71.78
C ASP A 77 -25.47 2.02 70.68
N ILE A 78 -26.75 1.82 71.03
CA ILE A 78 -27.89 1.71 70.11
C ILE A 78 -28.76 2.97 70.14
N THR A 79 -29.18 3.41 68.96
CA THR A 79 -30.12 4.52 68.75
C THR A 79 -31.58 4.03 68.79
N PRO A 80 -32.42 4.53 69.73
CA PRO A 80 -33.79 4.05 69.95
C PRO A 80 -34.81 4.55 68.90
N GLN A 81 -36.01 3.98 68.94
CA GLN A 81 -37.12 4.27 68.03
C GLN A 81 -37.52 5.74 68.01
N SER A 82 -37.58 6.43 69.16
CA SER A 82 -37.98 7.85 69.21
C SER A 82 -37.08 8.76 68.37
N GLU A 83 -35.82 8.38 68.18
CA GLU A 83 -34.85 9.19 67.42
C GLU A 83 -34.86 8.87 65.93
N THR A 84 -35.23 7.65 65.58
CA THR A 84 -35.17 7.14 64.21
C THR A 84 -36.55 7.06 63.54
N ASN A 85 -37.63 7.26 64.30
CA ASN A 85 -39.02 7.10 63.88
C ASN A 85 -39.33 5.72 63.24
N ARG A 86 -38.54 4.70 63.59
CA ARG A 86 -38.66 3.31 63.13
C ARG A 86 -38.53 2.37 64.31
N LEU A 87 -39.11 1.18 64.21
CA LEU A 87 -39.01 0.18 65.26
C LEU A 87 -37.55 -0.27 65.41
N THR A 88 -36.92 0.09 66.53
CA THR A 88 -35.58 -0.40 66.88
C THR A 88 -35.74 -1.56 67.86
N TYR A 89 -35.23 -2.74 67.51
CA TYR A 89 -35.44 -3.93 68.33
C TYR A 89 -34.34 -4.99 68.17
N ILE A 90 -34.26 -5.88 69.15
CA ILE A 90 -33.44 -7.10 69.15
C ILE A 90 -34.30 -8.26 69.64
N LYS A 91 -34.26 -9.40 68.96
CA LYS A 91 -34.87 -10.67 69.40
C LYS A 91 -33.80 -11.72 69.63
N ILE A 92 -33.83 -12.31 70.81
CA ILE A 92 -32.83 -13.27 71.31
C ILE A 92 -33.53 -14.59 71.59
N ASN A 93 -32.95 -15.70 71.17
CA ASN A 93 -33.43 -17.02 71.53
C ASN A 93 -32.83 -17.40 72.89
N GLU A 94 -33.66 -17.74 73.87
CA GLU A 94 -33.20 -17.97 75.24
C GLU A 94 -32.45 -19.30 75.40
N ILE A 95 -32.71 -20.28 74.52
CA ILE A 95 -32.11 -21.61 74.57
C ILE A 95 -30.65 -21.56 74.11
N ASN A 96 -30.39 -20.93 72.96
CA ASN A 96 -29.05 -20.85 72.39
C ASN A 96 -28.34 -19.50 72.67
N LYS A 97 -29.04 -18.56 73.31
CA LYS A 97 -28.57 -17.22 73.69
C LYS A 97 -28.12 -16.34 72.53
N ARG A 98 -28.57 -16.64 71.31
CA ARG A 98 -28.20 -15.90 70.09
C ARG A 98 -29.28 -14.92 69.69
N ILE A 99 -28.84 -13.77 69.19
CA ILE A 99 -29.71 -12.85 68.45
C ILE A 99 -30.06 -13.53 67.14
N TYR A 100 -31.35 -13.68 66.85
CA TYR A 100 -31.85 -14.27 65.60
C TYR A 100 -32.58 -13.27 64.71
N GLU A 101 -33.00 -12.13 65.26
CA GLU A 101 -33.56 -11.01 64.51
C GLU A 101 -33.18 -9.69 65.20
N ALA A 102 -32.78 -8.68 64.44
CA ALA A 102 -32.50 -7.34 64.97
C ALA A 102 -32.67 -6.26 63.89
N ASP A 103 -33.06 -5.08 64.32
CA ASP A 103 -33.04 -3.86 63.50
C ASP A 103 -32.62 -2.69 64.39
N ILE A 104 -31.36 -2.30 64.32
CA ILE A 104 -30.75 -1.32 65.24
C ILE A 104 -29.95 -0.26 64.47
N THR A 105 -29.68 0.89 65.08
CA THR A 105 -28.65 1.83 64.59
C THR A 105 -27.57 1.95 65.65
N ILE A 106 -26.31 1.85 65.25
CA ILE A 106 -25.17 1.91 66.16
C ILE A 106 -24.64 3.35 66.33
N ARG A 107 -24.07 3.67 67.49
CA ARG A 107 -23.65 5.03 67.85
C ARG A 107 -22.15 5.25 67.90
N LYS A 108 -21.37 4.20 67.73
CA LYS A 108 -19.93 4.23 67.87
C LYS A 108 -19.28 3.30 66.84
N ASP A 109 -18.10 3.69 66.39
CA ASP A 109 -17.23 2.87 65.55
C ASP A 109 -16.61 1.75 66.40
N GLU A 110 -17.20 0.56 66.36
CA GLU A 110 -16.71 -0.59 67.14
C GLU A 110 -17.11 -1.94 66.54
N ARG A 111 -16.58 -3.01 67.14
CA ARG A 111 -16.95 -4.39 66.79
C ARG A 111 -18.17 -4.81 67.61
N TYR A 112 -19.21 -5.26 66.92
CA TYR A 112 -20.38 -5.87 67.52
C TYR A 112 -20.38 -7.38 67.29
N ILE A 113 -20.99 -8.14 68.21
CA ILE A 113 -21.07 -9.60 68.13
C ILE A 113 -22.54 -10.01 68.00
N PHE A 114 -22.98 -10.45 66.83
CA PHE A 114 -24.34 -10.99 66.64
C PHE A 114 -24.26 -12.48 66.32
N GLY A 115 -24.98 -13.29 67.09
CA GLY A 115 -24.79 -14.73 67.08
C GLY A 115 -23.33 -15.08 67.43
N ASN A 116 -22.62 -15.71 66.48
CA ASN A 116 -21.20 -16.06 66.59
C ASN A 116 -20.26 -15.18 65.74
N ASN A 117 -20.78 -14.14 65.09
CA ASN A 117 -20.02 -13.37 64.09
C ASN A 117 -19.65 -11.99 64.65
N TYR A 118 -18.41 -11.57 64.41
CA TYR A 118 -17.96 -10.20 64.67
C TYR A 118 -18.21 -9.39 63.40
N PHE A 119 -18.92 -8.28 63.53
CA PHE A 119 -18.94 -7.29 62.48
C PHE A 119 -18.47 -5.94 63.00
N TYR A 120 -17.64 -5.31 62.19
CA TYR A 120 -17.37 -3.89 62.32
C TYR A 120 -18.45 -3.13 61.57
N ALA A 121 -18.97 -2.07 62.16
CA ALA A 121 -19.85 -1.15 61.45
C ALA A 121 -19.52 0.30 61.87
N PRO A 122 -19.48 1.24 60.92
CA PRO A 122 -19.27 2.64 61.21
C PRO A 122 -20.39 3.25 62.06
N LYS A 123 -20.07 4.22 62.91
CA LYS A 123 -21.02 5.00 63.70
C LYS A 123 -22.16 5.50 62.82
N GLY A 124 -23.39 5.32 63.28
CA GLY A 124 -24.61 5.71 62.56
C GLY A 124 -25.15 4.62 61.62
N SER A 125 -24.43 3.51 61.43
CA SER A 125 -24.92 2.42 60.58
C SER A 125 -26.18 1.78 61.15
N ARG A 126 -27.13 1.47 60.27
CA ARG A 126 -28.28 0.63 60.60
C ARG A 126 -27.96 -0.83 60.30
N ILE A 127 -28.10 -1.68 61.30
CA ILE A 127 -27.87 -3.12 61.19
C ILE A 127 -29.22 -3.82 61.18
N ILE A 128 -29.49 -4.58 60.13
CA ILE A 128 -30.68 -5.43 59.99
C ILE A 128 -30.21 -6.87 59.91
N PHE A 129 -30.52 -7.66 60.93
CA PHE A 129 -30.29 -9.10 60.92
C PHE A 129 -31.64 -9.80 60.90
N LYS A 130 -31.99 -10.47 59.82
CA LYS A 130 -33.28 -11.15 59.69
C LYS A 130 -33.17 -12.30 58.70
N ASN A 131 -33.79 -13.43 59.02
CA ASN A 131 -33.74 -14.65 58.19
C ASN A 131 -32.30 -15.02 57.81
N GLU A 132 -31.38 -14.99 58.78
CA GLU A 132 -29.96 -15.32 58.59
C GLU A 132 -29.21 -14.41 57.60
N THR A 133 -29.80 -13.29 57.20
CA THR A 133 -29.15 -12.27 56.36
C THR A 133 -28.76 -11.08 57.23
N LEU A 134 -27.48 -10.69 57.17
CA LEU A 134 -26.97 -9.49 57.82
C LEU A 134 -26.82 -8.36 56.80
N GLN A 135 -27.54 -7.26 57.00
CA GLN A 135 -27.44 -6.04 56.22
C GLN A 135 -26.92 -4.89 57.08
N ILE A 136 -25.89 -4.20 56.59
CA ILE A 136 -25.30 -3.01 57.18
C ILE A 136 -25.59 -1.84 56.24
N ILE A 137 -26.49 -0.95 56.63
CA ILE A 137 -26.77 0.30 55.93
C ILE A 137 -25.87 1.36 56.57
N ALA A 138 -24.73 1.62 55.95
CA ALA A 138 -23.73 2.58 56.43
C ALA A 138 -24.11 4.02 56.03
N PRO A 139 -23.80 5.02 56.87
CA PRO A 139 -23.96 6.43 56.52
C PRO A 139 -23.08 6.82 55.33
N GLU A 140 -23.44 7.91 54.65
CA GLU A 140 -22.62 8.47 53.58
C GLU A 140 -21.19 8.78 54.08
N ASP A 141 -20.19 8.56 53.20
CA ASP A 141 -18.77 8.83 53.46
C ASP A 141 -18.12 7.96 54.55
N SER A 142 -18.72 6.82 54.89
CA SER A 142 -18.20 5.95 55.95
C SER A 142 -17.00 5.10 55.49
N THR A 143 -16.06 4.86 56.40
CA THR A 143 -14.93 3.94 56.18
C THR A 143 -14.99 2.75 57.15
N PHE A 144 -14.92 1.55 56.60
CA PHE A 144 -14.76 0.33 57.38
C PHE A 144 -13.27 0.12 57.67
N SER A 145 -12.91 0.04 58.94
CA SER A 145 -11.53 -0.26 59.36
C SER A 145 -11.20 -1.74 59.23
N GLU A 146 -12.22 -2.59 59.34
CA GLU A 146 -12.11 -4.05 59.28
C GLU A 146 -13.30 -4.64 58.52
N LEU A 147 -13.08 -5.76 57.83
CA LEU A 147 -14.16 -6.51 57.20
C LEU A 147 -14.91 -7.32 58.27
N PRO A 148 -16.23 -7.53 58.11
CA PRO A 148 -16.97 -8.46 58.95
C PRO A 148 -16.31 -9.85 58.96
N SER A 149 -16.07 -10.41 60.14
CA SER A 149 -15.47 -11.73 60.28
C SER A 149 -16.54 -12.81 60.17
N LEU A 150 -16.45 -13.63 59.12
CA LEU A 150 -17.34 -14.76 58.85
C LEU A 150 -16.82 -16.01 59.61
N ILE A 151 -17.22 -16.20 60.87
CA ILE A 151 -16.64 -17.24 61.74
C ILE A 151 -17.47 -18.53 61.73
N ASP A 152 -18.78 -18.46 61.50
CA ASP A 152 -19.63 -19.64 61.38
C ASP A 152 -20.24 -19.74 59.97
N PRO A 153 -19.55 -20.38 59.01
CA PRO A 153 -20.02 -20.51 57.62
C PRO A 153 -21.34 -21.30 57.49
N LYS A 154 -21.84 -21.93 58.57
CA LYS A 154 -23.16 -22.58 58.59
C LYS A 154 -24.32 -21.65 58.92
N VAL A 155 -24.07 -20.45 59.45
CA VAL A 155 -25.11 -19.49 59.92
C VAL A 155 -25.20 -18.24 59.03
N LEU A 156 -24.16 -17.93 58.24
CA LEU A 156 -24.19 -16.89 57.21
C LEU A 156 -23.83 -17.51 55.86
N THR A 157 -24.63 -18.47 55.40
CA THR A 157 -24.49 -19.07 54.06
C THR A 157 -24.58 -18.02 52.95
N THR A 158 -25.14 -16.86 53.24
CA THR A 158 -25.41 -15.78 52.30
C THR A 158 -24.45 -14.59 52.37
N GLY A 159 -23.54 -14.49 53.36
CA GLY A 159 -22.61 -13.35 53.49
C GLY A 159 -23.17 -12.12 54.25
N VAL A 160 -22.45 -10.99 54.19
CA VAL A 160 -22.84 -9.70 54.81
C VAL A 160 -23.12 -8.67 53.73
N GLU A 161 -24.37 -8.23 53.62
CA GLU A 161 -24.79 -7.16 52.71
C GLU A 161 -24.42 -5.80 53.31
N ILE A 162 -23.66 -5.00 52.58
CA ILE A 162 -23.27 -3.64 52.92
C ILE A 162 -23.94 -2.72 51.89
N LYS A 163 -24.74 -1.78 52.38
CA LYS A 163 -25.45 -0.78 51.59
C LYS A 163 -25.02 0.60 52.03
N GLY A 164 -24.80 1.50 51.07
CA GLY A 164 -24.53 2.90 51.38
C GLY A 164 -23.96 3.64 50.19
N LYS A 165 -23.61 4.90 50.44
CA LYS A 165 -23.03 5.81 49.46
C LYS A 165 -21.66 6.25 49.94
N ASN A 166 -20.69 6.25 49.04
CA ASN A 166 -19.28 6.57 49.30
C ASN A 166 -18.66 5.79 50.47
N ILE A 167 -18.88 4.46 50.51
CA ILE A 167 -18.39 3.58 51.56
C ILE A 167 -17.04 2.97 51.16
N LEU A 168 -16.00 3.15 51.98
CA LEU A 168 -14.69 2.53 51.76
C LEU A 168 -14.52 1.27 52.61
N LEU A 169 -14.12 0.16 51.97
CA LEU A 169 -13.79 -1.11 52.64
C LEU A 169 -12.26 -1.34 52.71
N PRO A 170 -11.76 -2.12 53.70
CA PRO A 170 -10.32 -2.29 53.96
C PRO A 170 -9.46 -2.82 52.81
N ASN A 171 -10.06 -3.52 51.84
CA ASN A 171 -9.35 -4.10 50.68
C ASN A 171 -9.39 -3.21 49.43
N GLY A 172 -9.75 -1.93 49.60
CA GLY A 172 -9.79 -0.96 48.50
C GLY A 172 -11.06 -1.01 47.64
N LEU A 173 -12.08 -1.78 48.05
CA LEU A 173 -13.41 -1.68 47.43
C LEU A 173 -14.13 -0.45 47.98
N LYS A 174 -14.60 0.40 47.07
CA LYS A 174 -15.38 1.58 47.37
C LYS A 174 -16.78 1.44 46.79
N ILE A 175 -17.79 1.43 47.65
CA ILE A 175 -19.20 1.48 47.22
C ILE A 175 -19.53 2.94 46.97
N ILE A 176 -19.65 3.34 45.71
CA ILE A 176 -20.01 4.72 45.35
C ILE A 176 -21.46 4.98 45.74
N ASP A 177 -22.35 4.10 45.33
CA ASP A 177 -23.73 4.03 45.78
C ASP A 177 -24.27 2.65 45.40
N GLY A 178 -24.69 1.85 46.37
CA GLY A 178 -25.16 0.51 46.05
C GLY A 178 -25.20 -0.48 47.20
N ARG A 179 -25.25 -1.75 46.82
CA ARG A 179 -25.37 -2.92 47.69
C ARG A 179 -24.35 -3.97 47.30
N VAL A 180 -23.45 -4.30 48.22
CA VAL A 180 -22.40 -5.31 48.03
C VAL A 180 -22.54 -6.35 49.12
N ASN A 181 -22.52 -7.61 48.74
CA ASN A 181 -22.52 -8.72 49.67
C ASN A 181 -21.11 -9.32 49.80
N TYR A 182 -20.55 -9.28 50.99
CA TYR A 182 -19.23 -9.82 51.30
C TYR A 182 -19.33 -11.25 51.83
N GLY A 183 -18.64 -12.18 51.17
CA GLY A 183 -18.63 -13.61 51.51
C GLY A 183 -17.25 -14.26 51.36
N LEU A 184 -17.19 -15.58 51.54
CA LEU A 184 -15.93 -16.35 51.42
C LEU A 184 -15.31 -16.26 50.01
N GLU A 185 -16.14 -16.13 48.98
CA GLU A 185 -15.68 -16.09 47.60
C GLU A 185 -15.18 -14.72 47.16
N GLY A 186 -15.48 -13.66 47.93
CA GLY A 186 -15.16 -12.27 47.63
C GLY A 186 -16.35 -11.32 47.80
N TYR A 187 -16.42 -10.30 46.94
CA TYR A 187 -17.48 -9.28 46.97
C TYR A 187 -18.46 -9.51 45.83
N LYS A 188 -19.71 -9.84 46.17
CA LYS A 188 -20.80 -9.92 45.20
C LYS A 188 -21.52 -8.58 45.13
N VAL A 189 -21.31 -7.85 44.04
CA VAL A 189 -22.01 -6.59 43.77
C VAL A 189 -23.43 -6.93 43.35
N LEU A 190 -24.40 -6.56 44.20
CA LEU A 190 -25.81 -6.89 44.00
C LEU A 190 -26.53 -5.85 43.16
N GLU A 191 -26.20 -4.58 43.39
CA GLU A 191 -26.82 -3.41 42.76
C GLU A 191 -25.94 -2.17 42.99
N GLY A 192 -25.95 -1.23 42.06
CA GLY A 192 -25.29 0.06 42.19
C GLY A 192 -23.91 0.12 41.54
N GLN A 193 -23.13 1.12 41.97
CA GLN A 193 -21.81 1.43 41.44
C GLN A 193 -20.74 1.16 42.50
N VAL A 194 -19.73 0.38 42.11
CA VAL A 194 -18.57 0.11 42.98
C VAL A 194 -17.28 0.35 42.21
N ASP A 195 -16.30 0.90 42.89
CA ASP A 195 -14.92 1.02 42.41
C ASP A 195 -14.07 -0.02 43.15
N TYR A 196 -13.44 -0.89 42.38
CA TYR A 196 -12.49 -1.86 42.90
C TYR A 196 -11.19 -1.77 42.09
N GLN A 197 -10.11 -1.33 42.74
CA GLN A 197 -8.79 -1.16 42.12
C GLN A 197 -8.83 -0.30 40.84
N ASN A 198 -9.58 0.81 40.86
CA ASN A 198 -9.78 1.70 39.71
C ASN A 198 -10.60 1.05 38.58
N MET A 199 -11.36 -0.02 38.86
CA MET A 199 -12.39 -0.55 37.96
C MET A 199 -13.77 -0.19 38.51
N LEU A 200 -14.48 0.68 37.80
CA LEU A 200 -15.86 1.03 38.07
C LEU A 200 -16.79 -0.03 37.48
N LEU A 201 -17.51 -0.72 38.35
CA LEU A 201 -18.52 -1.71 38.00
C LEU A 201 -19.91 -1.14 38.21
N ILE A 202 -20.79 -1.36 37.25
CA ILE A 202 -22.15 -0.83 37.25
C ILE A 202 -23.13 -2.00 37.15
N VAL A 203 -23.92 -2.21 38.20
CA VAL A 203 -24.92 -3.28 38.31
C VAL A 203 -26.30 -2.65 38.47
N ARG A 204 -27.14 -2.71 37.44
CA ARG A 204 -28.48 -2.11 37.46
C ARG A 204 -29.57 -3.12 37.77
N ASN A 205 -29.37 -4.37 37.36
CA ASN A 205 -30.36 -5.42 37.46
C ASN A 205 -29.78 -6.70 38.10
N PRO A 206 -30.62 -7.59 38.67
CA PRO A 206 -30.15 -8.84 39.28
C PRO A 206 -29.38 -9.78 38.34
N SER A 207 -29.63 -9.73 37.03
CA SER A 207 -28.88 -10.51 36.03
C SER A 207 -27.45 -10.00 35.79
N GLU A 208 -27.14 -8.79 36.25
CA GLU A 208 -25.84 -8.14 36.11
C GLU A 208 -24.98 -8.30 37.37
N GLN A 209 -25.43 -9.04 38.37
CA GLN A 209 -24.66 -9.27 39.59
C GLN A 209 -23.27 -9.79 39.25
N VAL A 210 -22.25 -9.18 39.84
CA VAL A 210 -20.84 -9.52 39.58
C VAL A 210 -20.19 -9.96 40.87
N LEU A 211 -19.58 -11.15 40.86
CA LEU A 211 -18.67 -11.58 41.91
C LEU A 211 -17.24 -11.11 41.60
N ILE A 212 -16.71 -10.23 42.42
CA ILE A 212 -15.28 -9.90 42.47
C ILE A 212 -14.61 -10.92 43.38
N SER A 213 -13.93 -11.89 42.80
CA SER A 213 -13.41 -13.03 43.56
C SER A 213 -11.97 -12.84 44.02
N ASN A 214 -11.67 -13.29 45.25
CA ASN A 214 -10.33 -13.27 45.83
C ASN A 214 -9.44 -14.46 45.38
N GLY A 215 -9.78 -15.12 44.27
CA GLY A 215 -8.97 -16.21 43.68
C GLY A 215 -9.13 -17.59 44.34
N LEU A 216 -9.98 -17.72 45.36
CA LEU A 216 -10.27 -18.99 46.04
C LEU A 216 -11.18 -19.91 45.23
N ASN A 217 -12.06 -19.34 44.39
CA ASN A 217 -12.92 -20.08 43.48
C ASN A 217 -12.39 -19.96 42.04
N LYS A 218 -11.93 -21.07 41.46
CA LYS A 218 -11.37 -21.12 40.11
C LYS A 218 -12.41 -21.08 39.00
N ASN A 219 -13.66 -21.42 39.30
CA ASN A 219 -14.78 -21.43 38.34
C ASN A 219 -16.06 -20.95 39.06
N PRO A 220 -16.19 -19.64 39.26
CA PRO A 220 -17.34 -19.10 39.95
C PRO A 220 -18.63 -19.28 39.14
N GLU A 221 -19.75 -19.49 39.83
CA GLU A 221 -21.07 -19.45 39.21
C GLU A 221 -21.57 -17.99 39.11
N GLY A 222 -22.18 -17.62 37.98
CA GLY A 222 -22.65 -16.25 37.73
C GLY A 222 -21.60 -15.39 37.02
N ASN A 223 -21.89 -14.10 36.84
CA ASN A 223 -20.89 -13.19 36.27
C ASN A 223 -19.77 -12.95 37.29
N TYR A 224 -18.52 -12.92 36.83
CA TYR A 224 -17.39 -12.80 37.75
C TYR A 224 -16.21 -12.02 37.18
N ILE A 225 -15.38 -11.52 38.11
CA ILE A 225 -14.07 -10.91 37.87
C ILE A 225 -13.04 -11.65 38.73
N LEU A 226 -11.98 -12.14 38.09
CA LEU A 226 -10.83 -12.79 38.71
C LEU A 226 -9.56 -11.98 38.42
N GLN A 227 -8.91 -11.52 39.48
CA GLN A 227 -7.66 -10.73 39.42
C GLN A 227 -6.47 -11.57 39.90
N GLY A 228 -5.46 -11.75 39.04
CA GLY A 228 -4.18 -12.40 39.35
C GLY A 228 -3.03 -11.79 38.54
N GLU A 229 -2.14 -12.61 37.95
CA GLU A 229 -1.19 -12.14 36.91
C GLU A 229 -1.90 -11.71 35.62
N LYS A 230 -3.16 -12.14 35.46
CA LYS A 230 -4.08 -11.77 34.39
C LYS A 230 -5.39 -11.29 35.00
N LEU A 231 -6.12 -10.45 34.30
CA LEU A 231 -7.48 -10.05 34.66
C LEU A 231 -8.47 -10.80 33.78
N ARG A 232 -9.35 -11.61 34.39
CA ARG A 232 -10.39 -12.34 33.67
C ARG A 232 -11.78 -11.89 34.09
N ILE A 233 -12.59 -11.57 33.09
CA ILE A 233 -13.98 -11.12 33.27
C ILE A 233 -14.87 -12.06 32.47
N GLN A 234 -15.96 -12.54 33.04
CA GLN A 234 -16.84 -13.50 32.39
C GLN A 234 -18.30 -13.18 32.69
N SER A 235 -19.14 -13.26 31.66
CA SER A 235 -20.59 -13.26 31.80
C SER A 235 -21.16 -14.67 31.71
N VAL A 236 -22.29 -14.93 32.38
CA VAL A 236 -23.07 -16.16 32.19
C VAL A 236 -24.09 -16.01 31.06
N LYS A 237 -24.69 -17.12 30.64
CA LYS A 237 -25.80 -17.12 29.68
C LYS A 237 -26.96 -16.26 30.22
N GLY A 238 -27.39 -15.26 29.44
CA GLY A 238 -28.40 -14.28 29.86
C GLY A 238 -27.87 -13.15 30.76
N GLY A 239 -26.58 -13.16 31.12
CA GLY A 239 -25.94 -12.15 31.94
C GLY A 239 -25.34 -10.99 31.14
N VAL A 240 -25.00 -9.92 31.85
CA VAL A 240 -24.26 -8.75 31.33
C VAL A 240 -23.29 -8.24 32.40
N VAL A 241 -22.06 -7.88 32.00
CA VAL A 241 -21.07 -7.22 32.87
C VAL A 241 -20.63 -5.92 32.22
N ASN A 242 -20.73 -4.79 32.92
CA ASN A 242 -20.32 -3.47 32.45
C ASN A 242 -19.16 -2.93 33.28
N ILE A 243 -18.09 -2.46 32.62
CA ILE A 243 -16.86 -2.01 33.27
C ILE A 243 -16.36 -0.71 32.63
N LYS A 244 -15.97 0.25 33.49
CA LYS A 244 -15.16 1.41 33.13
C LYS A 244 -13.86 1.39 33.92
N PHE A 245 -12.76 1.71 33.26
CA PHE A 245 -11.46 1.85 33.92
C PHE A 245 -11.19 3.30 34.29
N LEU A 246 -10.73 3.53 35.53
CA LEU A 246 -10.46 4.84 36.12
C LEU A 246 -8.95 5.16 36.09
N PRO A 247 -8.55 6.44 36.24
CA PRO A 247 -7.14 6.83 36.32
C PRO A 247 -6.38 6.04 37.40
N GLY A 248 -5.18 5.59 37.05
CA GLY A 248 -4.31 4.78 37.89
C GLY A 248 -4.48 3.27 37.74
N GLU A 249 -5.30 2.77 36.81
CA GLU A 249 -5.41 1.33 36.56
C GLU A 249 -4.17 0.79 35.82
N LYS A 250 -3.55 -0.25 36.39
CA LYS A 250 -2.20 -0.69 36.01
C LYS A 250 -2.18 -1.73 34.90
N MET A 251 -3.19 -2.59 34.78
CA MET A 251 -3.25 -3.64 33.75
C MET A 251 -3.47 -3.05 32.35
N MET A 252 -4.25 -1.98 32.26
CA MET A 252 -4.57 -1.25 31.05
C MET A 252 -3.64 -0.05 30.79
N ASN A 253 -2.65 0.21 31.66
CA ASN A 253 -1.74 1.37 31.59
C ASN A 253 -2.48 2.73 31.56
N ILE A 254 -3.52 2.88 32.38
CA ILE A 254 -4.35 4.09 32.40
C ILE A 254 -3.82 5.04 33.47
N GLU A 255 -3.06 6.06 33.08
CA GLU A 255 -2.54 7.08 34.00
C GLU A 255 -3.47 8.29 34.18
N GLN A 256 -4.27 8.59 33.15
CA GLN A 256 -5.20 9.72 33.10
C GLN A 256 -6.61 9.22 32.75
N GLU A 257 -7.59 10.13 32.68
CA GLU A 257 -8.94 9.76 32.25
C GLU A 257 -8.92 9.16 30.83
N SER A 258 -9.62 8.04 30.66
CA SER A 258 -9.77 7.34 29.37
C SER A 258 -11.23 7.05 29.08
N ASN A 259 -11.51 6.84 27.78
CA ASN A 259 -12.83 6.45 27.27
C ASN A 259 -12.93 4.93 27.04
N LEU A 260 -12.07 4.15 27.72
CA LEU A 260 -12.09 2.70 27.61
C LEU A 260 -13.28 2.11 28.39
N LEU A 261 -14.23 1.52 27.67
CA LEU A 261 -15.43 0.91 28.21
C LEU A 261 -15.59 -0.52 27.70
N MET A 262 -16.09 -1.42 28.55
CA MET A 262 -16.32 -2.82 28.19
C MET A 262 -17.67 -3.31 28.66
N GLN A 263 -18.34 -4.09 27.80
CA GLN A 263 -19.59 -4.78 28.10
C GLN A 263 -19.58 -6.22 27.59
N ILE A 264 -19.79 -7.18 28.47
CA ILE A 264 -19.67 -8.61 28.15
C ILE A 264 -21.01 -9.28 28.40
N LYS A 265 -21.52 -10.07 27.45
CA LYS A 265 -22.89 -10.60 27.45
C LYS A 265 -22.94 -12.10 27.21
N ASN A 266 -24.00 -12.70 27.75
CA ASN A 266 -24.55 -13.97 27.28
C ASN A 266 -23.60 -15.18 27.25
N GLY A 267 -22.58 -15.20 28.11
CA GLY A 267 -21.63 -16.32 28.19
C GLY A 267 -20.21 -15.98 27.76
N ASP A 268 -19.98 -14.82 27.15
CA ASP A 268 -18.64 -14.41 26.73
C ASP A 268 -17.77 -13.96 27.91
N GLY A 269 -16.48 -13.84 27.65
CA GLY A 269 -15.52 -13.30 28.59
C GLY A 269 -14.40 -12.54 27.90
N LEU A 270 -13.60 -11.85 28.71
CA LEU A 270 -12.36 -11.20 28.31
C LEU A 270 -11.24 -11.67 29.24
N GLU A 271 -10.08 -11.97 28.68
CA GLU A 271 -8.84 -12.17 29.42
C GLU A 271 -7.84 -11.08 29.04
N ILE A 272 -7.35 -10.35 30.03
CA ILE A 272 -6.46 -9.20 29.85
C ILE A 272 -5.08 -9.54 30.43
N THR A 273 -4.05 -9.32 29.61
CA THR A 273 -2.64 -9.59 29.94
C THR A 273 -1.75 -8.44 29.47
N LYS A 274 -0.48 -8.41 29.91
CA LYS A 274 0.53 -7.51 29.33
C LYS A 274 1.41 -8.26 28.35
N VAL A 275 1.66 -7.65 27.20
CA VAL A 275 2.54 -8.18 26.15
C VAL A 275 3.54 -7.11 25.74
N LYS A 276 4.72 -7.53 25.25
CA LYS A 276 5.73 -6.59 24.73
C LYS A 276 5.38 -6.23 23.29
N ASN A 277 5.29 -4.94 22.99
CA ASN A 277 5.14 -4.46 21.61
C ASN A 277 6.50 -4.38 20.89
N SER A 278 6.47 -3.99 19.61
CA SER A 278 7.62 -3.82 18.73
C SER A 278 8.65 -2.78 19.20
N LEU A 279 8.29 -1.91 20.15
CA LEU A 279 9.15 -0.91 20.79
C LEU A 279 9.62 -1.31 22.20
N PHE A 280 9.46 -2.59 22.58
CA PHE A 280 9.81 -3.15 23.90
C PHE A 280 9.04 -2.57 25.10
N GLN A 281 7.92 -1.87 24.87
CA GLN A 281 7.02 -1.43 25.93
C GLN A 281 5.95 -2.49 26.22
N GLU A 282 5.58 -2.66 27.50
CA GLU A 282 4.49 -3.55 27.89
C GLU A 282 3.14 -2.85 27.65
N ILE A 283 2.38 -3.33 26.66
CA ILE A 283 1.03 -2.86 26.37
C ILE A 283 -0.03 -3.90 26.78
N PRO A 284 -1.29 -3.48 27.03
CA PRO A 284 -2.38 -4.39 27.32
C PRO A 284 -2.75 -5.23 26.08
N SER A 285 -3.03 -6.51 26.29
CA SER A 285 -3.59 -7.43 25.29
C SER A 285 -4.85 -8.07 25.84
N ILE A 286 -5.94 -7.92 25.09
CA ILE A 286 -7.27 -8.44 25.38
C ILE A 286 -7.52 -9.65 24.49
N THR A 287 -7.83 -10.79 25.11
CA THR A 287 -8.31 -11.98 24.42
C THR A 287 -9.80 -12.14 24.70
N HIS A 288 -10.60 -12.06 23.64
CA HIS A 288 -12.01 -12.36 23.66
C HIS A 288 -12.24 -13.88 23.82
N LEU A 289 -12.98 -14.25 24.85
CA LEU A 289 -13.36 -15.62 25.19
C LEU A 289 -14.79 -15.87 24.71
N SER A 290 -14.91 -16.35 23.49
CA SER A 290 -16.17 -16.56 22.77
C SER A 290 -17.03 -17.69 23.35
N SER A 291 -18.34 -17.48 23.26
CA SER A 291 -19.39 -18.46 23.52
C SER A 291 -20.44 -18.45 22.39
N GLN A 292 -21.23 -19.51 22.27
CA GLN A 292 -22.14 -19.72 21.11
C GLN A 292 -23.19 -18.60 20.90
N LYS A 293 -23.55 -17.84 21.94
CA LYS A 293 -24.58 -16.78 21.86
C LYS A 293 -24.14 -15.49 22.56
N GLY A 294 -22.88 -15.42 22.95
CA GLY A 294 -22.35 -14.28 23.67
C GLY A 294 -21.88 -13.18 22.73
N SER A 295 -21.69 -12.00 23.32
CA SER A 295 -20.93 -10.94 22.67
C SER A 295 -20.13 -10.13 23.68
N SER A 296 -18.99 -9.60 23.25
CA SER A 296 -18.17 -8.65 24.01
C SER A 296 -18.01 -7.35 23.25
N LEU A 297 -18.40 -6.25 23.87
CA LEU A 297 -18.38 -4.91 23.32
C LEU A 297 -17.24 -4.13 24.00
N ILE A 298 -16.34 -3.54 23.21
CA ILE A 298 -15.15 -2.81 23.68
C ILE A 298 -15.11 -1.47 22.95
N THR A 299 -15.14 -0.37 23.72
CA THR A 299 -15.00 1.00 23.20
C THR A 299 -13.68 1.58 23.69
N ASN A 300 -12.90 2.22 22.82
CA ASN A 300 -11.62 2.86 23.19
C ASN A 300 -11.51 4.24 22.52
N GLY A 301 -11.99 5.28 23.22
CA GLY A 301 -12.05 6.65 22.66
C GLY A 301 -12.87 6.73 21.39
N ASN A 302 -12.36 7.39 20.35
CA ASN A 302 -13.13 7.65 19.13
C ASN A 302 -13.15 6.47 18.15
N THR A 303 -12.62 5.30 18.54
CA THR A 303 -12.56 4.12 17.67
C THR A 303 -13.93 3.49 17.41
N GLY A 304 -14.98 3.90 18.14
CA GLY A 304 -16.30 3.26 18.15
C GLY A 304 -16.32 2.02 19.05
N THR A 305 -17.43 1.28 19.02
CA THR A 305 -17.63 0.07 19.83
C THR A 305 -17.38 -1.18 19.00
N LEU A 306 -16.28 -1.88 19.27
CA LEU A 306 -15.99 -3.18 18.70
C LEU A 306 -16.83 -4.26 19.36
N VAL A 307 -17.57 -5.03 18.58
CA VAL A 307 -18.46 -6.10 19.00
C VAL A 307 -17.88 -7.43 18.53
N TYR A 308 -17.30 -8.15 19.48
CA TYR A 308 -16.86 -9.51 19.29
C TYR A 308 -18.01 -10.47 19.54
N THR A 309 -18.12 -11.47 18.69
CA THR A 309 -18.98 -12.65 18.87
C THR A 309 -18.15 -13.90 18.62
N LYS A 310 -18.76 -15.08 18.64
CA LYS A 310 -18.07 -16.30 18.21
C LYS A 310 -17.71 -16.26 16.73
N ASP A 311 -18.59 -15.78 15.87
CA ASP A 311 -18.47 -15.98 14.43
C ASP A 311 -18.01 -14.70 13.69
N ASP A 312 -17.91 -13.56 14.39
CA ASP A 312 -17.70 -12.25 13.76
C ASP A 312 -17.14 -11.19 14.72
N VAL A 313 -16.49 -10.16 14.16
CA VAL A 313 -16.08 -8.92 14.83
C VAL A 313 -16.64 -7.72 14.06
N GLN A 314 -17.48 -6.92 14.71
CA GLN A 314 -18.16 -5.78 14.07
C GLN A 314 -17.77 -4.47 14.74
N LEU A 315 -17.73 -3.36 14.01
CA LEU A 315 -17.61 -2.03 14.60
C LEU A 315 -18.96 -1.30 14.57
N LEU A 316 -19.40 -0.81 15.72
CA LEU A 316 -20.57 0.04 15.87
C LEU A 316 -20.16 1.49 16.16
N LYS A 317 -20.90 2.44 15.60
CA LYS A 317 -20.65 3.89 15.75
C LYS A 317 -21.21 4.47 17.05
N GLU A 318 -22.06 3.71 17.74
CA GLU A 318 -22.63 4.10 19.02
C GLU A 318 -21.67 3.71 20.15
N ASP A 319 -21.27 4.69 20.95
CA ASP A 319 -20.51 4.45 22.16
C ASP A 319 -21.42 3.81 23.22
N LEU A 320 -20.82 3.01 24.10
CA LEU A 320 -21.54 2.42 25.22
C LEU A 320 -21.93 3.52 26.23
N GLU A 321 -23.18 3.98 26.20
CA GLU A 321 -23.69 4.94 27.19
C GLU A 321 -24.06 4.26 28.52
N PHE A 322 -23.16 4.33 29.51
CA PHE A 322 -23.42 3.88 30.88
C PHE A 322 -23.89 4.98 31.85
N GLY A 323 -24.18 6.18 31.34
CA GLY A 323 -24.66 7.32 32.14
C GLY A 323 -23.56 7.91 33.03
N LEU A 324 -22.58 8.60 32.42
CA LEU A 324 -21.53 9.35 33.09
C LEU A 324 -21.43 10.77 32.49
N PRO A 325 -20.99 11.78 33.26
CA PRO A 325 -21.18 13.19 32.94
C PRO A 325 -20.43 13.65 31.68
N ASP A 326 -21.03 14.63 30.99
CA ASP A 326 -20.51 15.29 29.80
C ASP A 326 -19.13 15.94 30.03
N ASN A 327 -18.23 15.77 29.06
CA ASN A 327 -16.86 16.31 28.95
C ASN A 327 -15.77 15.53 29.71
N ILE A 328 -15.32 14.41 29.13
CA ILE A 328 -14.15 13.63 29.61
C ILE A 328 -13.10 13.54 28.48
N GLY A 329 -11.82 13.58 28.87
CA GLY A 329 -10.66 13.71 27.98
C GLY A 329 -10.47 12.62 26.91
N ARG A 330 -9.79 12.98 25.83
CA ARG A 330 -9.53 12.17 24.63
C ARG A 330 -8.20 11.42 24.73
N ASN A 331 -8.07 10.47 25.65
CA ASN A 331 -6.89 9.59 25.67
C ASN A 331 -7.32 8.17 25.31
N GLU A 332 -7.12 7.77 24.05
CA GLU A 332 -7.16 6.37 23.61
C GLU A 332 -6.00 5.57 24.23
N ILE A 333 -6.22 4.29 24.52
CA ILE A 333 -5.22 3.39 25.11
C ILE A 333 -4.60 2.51 24.02
N PRO A 334 -3.27 2.52 23.82
CA PRO A 334 -2.62 1.56 22.93
C PRO A 334 -2.82 0.14 23.46
N LEU A 335 -3.36 -0.76 22.64
CA LEU A 335 -3.68 -2.13 23.05
C LEU A 335 -3.82 -3.07 21.86
N ILE A 336 -3.74 -4.37 22.14
CA ILE A 336 -4.01 -5.44 21.18
C ILE A 336 -5.29 -6.16 21.56
N ILE A 337 -6.15 -6.48 20.59
CA ILE A 337 -7.35 -7.30 20.80
C ILE A 337 -7.33 -8.48 19.85
N LYS A 338 -7.62 -9.67 20.37
CA LYS A 338 -7.77 -10.90 19.60
C LYS A 338 -8.93 -11.75 20.11
N SER A 339 -9.31 -12.78 19.36
CA SER A 339 -10.37 -13.73 19.73
C SER A 339 -9.84 -15.15 19.87
N ASN A 340 -10.39 -15.91 20.81
CA ASN A 340 -10.12 -17.35 20.92
C ASN A 340 -11.03 -18.21 20.02
N SER A 341 -11.94 -17.58 19.27
CA SER A 341 -12.81 -18.29 18.35
C SER A 341 -12.01 -18.76 17.13
N LYS A 342 -12.24 -20.01 16.72
CA LYS A 342 -11.63 -20.58 15.50
C LYS A 342 -12.16 -19.93 14.22
N GLU A 343 -13.32 -19.28 14.29
CA GLU A 343 -13.93 -18.59 13.15
C GLU A 343 -13.34 -17.18 12.94
N ILE A 344 -12.57 -16.66 13.91
CA ILE A 344 -12.01 -15.31 13.90
C ILE A 344 -10.48 -15.42 13.96
N ASP A 345 -9.85 -15.36 12.79
CA ASP A 345 -8.39 -15.29 12.61
C ASP A 345 -7.94 -13.84 12.45
N LEU A 346 -8.28 -12.98 13.43
CA LEU A 346 -8.03 -11.54 13.39
C LEU A 346 -7.41 -11.04 14.70
N GLU A 347 -6.34 -10.26 14.55
CA GLU A 347 -5.72 -9.44 15.58
C GLU A 347 -5.87 -7.95 15.21
N LEU A 348 -6.33 -7.16 16.19
CA LEU A 348 -6.46 -5.71 16.09
C LEU A 348 -5.42 -5.04 16.98
N GLU A 349 -4.54 -4.23 16.39
CA GLU A 349 -3.63 -3.36 17.14
C GLU A 349 -4.12 -1.92 17.07
N ILE A 350 -4.24 -1.27 18.22
CA ILE A 350 -4.46 0.18 18.35
C ILE A 350 -3.14 0.79 18.82
N ASP A 351 -2.52 1.64 18.01
CA ASP A 351 -1.24 2.26 18.33
C ASP A 351 -1.37 3.61 19.08
N GLU A 352 -0.23 4.16 19.51
CA GLU A 352 -0.12 5.45 20.22
C GLU A 352 -0.60 6.66 19.39
N LYS A 353 -0.84 6.50 18.09
CA LYS A 353 -1.28 7.54 17.16
C LYS A 353 -2.69 7.30 16.63
N GLU A 354 -3.49 6.51 17.36
CA GLU A 354 -4.90 6.25 17.06
C GLU A 354 -5.12 5.47 15.75
N LYS A 355 -4.10 4.76 15.24
CA LYS A 355 -4.27 3.91 14.05
C LYS A 355 -4.65 2.50 14.44
N MET A 356 -5.76 2.04 13.86
CA MET A 356 -6.16 0.63 13.95
C MET A 356 -5.51 -0.15 12.83
N ARG A 357 -4.71 -1.15 13.18
CA ARG A 357 -4.14 -2.14 12.26
C ARG A 357 -4.87 -3.46 12.43
N ILE A 358 -5.20 -4.08 11.30
CA ILE A 358 -5.88 -5.38 11.26
C ILE A 358 -4.95 -6.36 10.54
N GLY A 359 -4.69 -7.50 11.16
CA GLY A 359 -3.87 -8.56 10.60
C GLY A 359 -4.22 -9.93 11.18
N LYS A 360 -3.56 -10.97 10.69
CA LYS A 360 -3.57 -12.29 11.32
C LYS A 360 -2.54 -12.35 12.44
N GLU A 361 -2.75 -13.23 13.41
CA GLU A 361 -1.82 -13.42 14.53
C GLU A 361 -0.43 -13.81 14.01
N GLY A 362 0.55 -12.90 14.14
CA GLY A 362 1.94 -13.10 13.71
C GLY A 362 2.32 -12.60 12.30
N ASP A 363 1.38 -12.08 11.51
CA ASP A 363 1.66 -11.50 10.18
C ASP A 363 2.05 -10.01 10.26
N LYS A 364 2.78 -9.51 9.24
CA LYS A 364 2.90 -8.06 9.03
C LYS A 364 1.52 -7.52 8.65
N TYR A 365 0.93 -6.68 9.51
CA TYR A 365 -0.42 -6.12 9.38
C TYR A 365 -0.84 -5.82 7.93
N GLY A 366 -1.91 -6.47 7.46
CA GLY A 366 -2.36 -6.41 6.07
C GLY A 366 -3.21 -5.17 5.72
N ALA A 367 -3.79 -4.47 6.71
CA ALA A 367 -4.56 -3.24 6.47
C ALA A 367 -4.44 -2.25 7.65
N THR A 368 -4.32 -0.95 7.35
CA THR A 368 -4.33 0.15 8.32
C THR A 368 -5.50 1.07 8.03
N PHE A 369 -6.39 1.30 8.99
CA PHE A 369 -7.57 2.16 8.83
C PHE A 369 -7.39 3.50 9.56
N ASN A 370 -7.90 4.58 8.95
CA ASN A 370 -8.03 5.89 9.60
C ASN A 370 -9.51 6.15 9.96
N LYS A 371 -9.75 6.99 10.97
CA LYS A 371 -11.05 7.35 11.57
C LYS A 371 -12.17 7.69 10.58
N ASP A 372 -11.82 8.26 9.41
CA ASP A 372 -12.80 8.69 8.40
C ASP A 372 -13.31 7.56 7.48
N SER A 373 -12.84 6.33 7.67
CA SER A 373 -13.00 5.23 6.70
C SER A 373 -14.17 4.27 6.96
N ILE A 374 -15.06 4.55 7.92
CA ILE A 374 -16.05 3.55 8.39
C ILE A 374 -17.47 4.13 8.36
N GLU A 375 -17.97 4.43 7.16
CA GLU A 375 -19.39 4.76 6.95
C GLU A 375 -20.16 3.62 6.28
N ARG A 376 -21.29 3.19 6.87
CA ARG A 376 -22.26 2.29 6.23
C ARG A 376 -22.95 2.98 5.05
N LEU A 377 -23.18 2.21 3.99
CA LEU A 377 -23.59 2.71 2.69
C LEU A 377 -24.92 2.09 2.27
N ASP A 378 -26.04 2.78 2.49
CA ASP A 378 -27.39 2.38 2.04
C ASP A 378 -27.68 0.85 2.08
N GLY A 379 -27.31 0.16 3.17
CA GLY A 379 -27.54 -1.29 3.33
C GLY A 379 -26.47 -2.22 2.72
N PHE A 380 -25.30 -1.69 2.38
CA PHE A 380 -24.16 -2.41 1.81
C PHE A 380 -22.89 -2.02 2.58
N SER A 381 -22.18 -2.96 3.21
CA SER A 381 -20.88 -2.67 3.83
C SER A 381 -19.77 -3.48 3.15
N TYR A 382 -18.56 -2.91 3.09
CA TYR A 382 -17.38 -3.62 2.58
C TYR A 382 -17.12 -4.94 3.34
N LEU A 383 -17.41 -4.94 4.65
CA LEU A 383 -17.34 -6.14 5.49
C LEU A 383 -18.37 -7.20 5.09
N ASP A 384 -19.59 -6.82 4.72
CA ASP A 384 -20.61 -7.76 4.23
C ASP A 384 -20.22 -8.38 2.88
N LEU A 385 -19.62 -7.58 1.99
CA LEU A 385 -19.11 -8.06 0.70
C LEU A 385 -18.00 -9.09 0.88
N LYS A 386 -16.98 -8.76 1.70
CA LYS A 386 -15.87 -9.67 1.98
C LYS A 386 -16.33 -10.95 2.68
N LYS A 387 -17.36 -10.87 3.53
CA LYS A 387 -17.95 -12.02 4.22
C LYS A 387 -18.75 -12.93 3.30
N ASN A 388 -19.54 -12.36 2.38
CA ASN A 388 -20.44 -13.13 1.50
C ASN A 388 -19.73 -13.70 0.28
N TYR A 389 -18.70 -13.00 -0.23
CA TYR A 389 -18.05 -13.33 -1.50
C TYR A 389 -16.57 -13.73 -1.34
N GLY A 390 -15.98 -13.60 -0.15
CA GLY A 390 -14.58 -13.99 0.08
C GLY A 390 -13.61 -13.15 -0.76
N GLU A 391 -12.74 -13.83 -1.52
CA GLU A 391 -11.86 -13.22 -2.54
C GLU A 391 -12.49 -13.24 -3.95
N ASP A 392 -13.71 -13.77 -4.10
CA ASP A 392 -14.43 -13.85 -5.39
C ASP A 392 -15.22 -12.57 -5.67
N TRP A 393 -14.48 -11.53 -6.05
CA TRP A 393 -15.04 -10.19 -6.25
C TRP A 393 -15.87 -10.04 -7.53
N ASP A 394 -15.82 -11.01 -8.45
CA ASP A 394 -16.57 -10.98 -9.70
C ASP A 394 -18.09 -11.07 -9.45
N GLU A 395 -18.52 -12.00 -8.58
CA GLU A 395 -19.93 -12.13 -8.19
C GLU A 395 -20.44 -10.92 -7.37
N ALA A 396 -19.58 -10.37 -6.51
CA ALA A 396 -19.88 -9.16 -5.74
C ALA A 396 -20.16 -7.96 -6.66
N LEU A 397 -19.31 -7.76 -7.68
CA LEU A 397 -19.45 -6.66 -8.65
C LEU A 397 -20.68 -6.83 -9.54
N LEU A 398 -21.04 -8.07 -9.90
CA LEU A 398 -22.29 -8.40 -10.58
C LEU A 398 -23.51 -7.98 -9.75
N GLU A 399 -23.56 -8.33 -8.46
CA GLU A 399 -24.67 -7.95 -7.58
C GLU A 399 -24.79 -6.43 -7.44
N ILE A 400 -23.65 -5.74 -7.26
CA ILE A 400 -23.58 -4.29 -7.19
C ILE A 400 -24.17 -3.65 -8.46
N SER A 401 -23.75 -4.13 -9.65
CA SER A 401 -24.21 -3.60 -10.93
C SER A 401 -25.73 -3.78 -11.12
N TRP A 402 -26.27 -4.94 -10.70
CA TRP A 402 -27.69 -5.24 -10.79
C TRP A 402 -28.54 -4.38 -9.84
N LYS A 403 -28.09 -4.19 -8.59
CA LYS A 403 -28.73 -3.31 -7.61
C LYS A 403 -28.73 -1.85 -8.07
N MET A 404 -27.66 -1.39 -8.69
CA MET A 404 -27.61 -0.03 -9.26
C MET A 404 -28.58 0.15 -10.42
N ARG A 405 -28.68 -0.82 -11.33
CA ARG A 405 -29.66 -0.81 -12.44
C ARG A 405 -31.10 -0.69 -11.94
N ASN A 406 -31.41 -1.39 -10.86
CA ASN A 406 -32.74 -1.38 -10.26
C ASN A 406 -32.98 -0.19 -9.31
N GLY A 407 -32.05 0.77 -9.24
CA GLY A 407 -32.15 1.95 -8.37
C GLY A 407 -32.06 1.63 -6.88
N GLN A 408 -31.62 0.41 -6.53
CA GLN A 408 -31.48 -0.07 -5.16
C GLN A 408 -30.15 0.36 -4.52
N LEU A 409 -29.20 0.85 -5.31
CA LEU A 409 -27.92 1.38 -4.85
C LEU A 409 -27.57 2.66 -5.61
N SER A 410 -27.13 3.70 -4.89
CA SER A 410 -26.79 5.00 -5.50
C SER A 410 -25.32 5.07 -5.94
N TYR A 411 -25.01 5.95 -6.90
CA TYR A 411 -23.63 6.21 -7.30
C TYR A 411 -22.76 6.81 -6.17
N LYS A 412 -23.37 7.56 -5.24
CA LYS A 412 -22.70 8.07 -4.04
C LYS A 412 -22.31 6.93 -3.10
N THR A 413 -23.10 5.85 -3.11
CA THR A 413 -22.91 4.63 -2.32
C THR A 413 -21.72 3.84 -2.87
N LEU A 414 -21.66 3.66 -4.19
CA LEU A 414 -20.51 3.06 -4.89
C LEU A 414 -19.20 3.78 -4.55
N ARG A 415 -19.18 5.12 -4.61
CA ARG A 415 -18.00 5.94 -4.33
C ARG A 415 -17.35 5.64 -2.98
N LYS A 416 -18.16 5.52 -1.92
CA LYS A 416 -17.61 5.29 -0.58
C LYS A 416 -17.23 3.82 -0.38
N LEU A 417 -17.90 2.85 -1.03
CA LEU A 417 -17.50 1.43 -1.00
C LEU A 417 -16.06 1.26 -1.50
N TYR A 418 -15.72 1.96 -2.59
CA TYR A 418 -14.38 1.95 -3.17
C TYR A 418 -13.32 2.64 -2.31
N SER A 419 -13.66 3.67 -1.53
CA SER A 419 -12.71 4.28 -0.58
C SER A 419 -12.35 3.37 0.60
N PHE A 420 -13.08 2.27 0.78
CA PHE A 420 -12.94 1.35 1.93
C PHE A 420 -12.38 -0.02 1.56
N ALA A 421 -12.07 -0.28 0.28
CA ALA A 421 -11.52 -1.55 -0.19
C ALA A 421 -9.98 -1.47 -0.26
N PRO A 422 -9.22 -1.94 0.75
CA PRO A 422 -7.75 -1.93 0.70
C PRO A 422 -7.14 -3.05 -0.17
N ASP A 423 -7.95 -3.93 -0.75
CA ASP A 423 -7.51 -5.19 -1.36
C ASP A 423 -7.35 -5.05 -2.89
N SER A 424 -6.14 -5.30 -3.41
CA SER A 424 -5.84 -5.28 -4.86
C SER A 424 -6.73 -6.22 -5.66
N SER A 425 -7.22 -7.31 -5.07
CA SER A 425 -8.08 -8.30 -5.74
C SER A 425 -9.47 -7.76 -6.14
N PHE A 426 -10.06 -6.86 -5.35
CA PHE A 426 -11.33 -6.20 -5.69
C PHE A 426 -11.17 -5.30 -6.92
N TYR A 427 -9.97 -4.74 -7.07
CA TYR A 427 -9.60 -3.91 -8.20
C TYR A 427 -9.26 -4.75 -9.43
N GLU A 428 -8.53 -5.86 -9.29
CA GLU A 428 -8.21 -6.78 -10.41
C GLU A 428 -9.45 -7.43 -11.03
N SER A 429 -10.49 -7.67 -10.25
CA SER A 429 -11.74 -8.32 -10.67
C SER A 429 -12.66 -7.42 -11.53
N SER A 430 -12.36 -6.12 -11.67
CA SER A 430 -13.18 -5.22 -12.51
C SER A 430 -13.14 -5.57 -14.00
N VAL A 431 -12.12 -6.33 -14.45
CA VAL A 431 -11.94 -6.82 -15.82
C VAL A 431 -12.96 -7.89 -16.18
N SER A 432 -13.00 -8.96 -15.38
CA SER A 432 -13.97 -10.04 -15.49
C SER A 432 -15.39 -9.51 -15.28
N ALA A 433 -15.57 -8.53 -14.39
CA ALA A 433 -16.85 -7.88 -14.18
C ALA A 433 -17.39 -7.21 -15.46
N PHE A 434 -16.56 -6.58 -16.30
CA PHE A 434 -17.05 -5.99 -17.54
C PHE A 434 -17.61 -7.02 -18.53
N GLU A 435 -16.86 -8.10 -18.78
CA GLU A 435 -17.34 -9.18 -19.64
C GLU A 435 -18.61 -9.82 -19.08
N ASN A 436 -18.65 -10.01 -17.76
CA ASN A 436 -19.80 -10.59 -17.08
C ASN A 436 -21.03 -9.66 -17.11
N ILE A 437 -20.87 -8.35 -16.93
CA ILE A 437 -21.94 -7.35 -17.05
C ILE A 437 -22.54 -7.40 -18.47
N LYS A 438 -21.69 -7.47 -19.49
CA LYS A 438 -22.14 -7.58 -20.89
C LYS A 438 -22.83 -8.92 -21.19
N LYS A 439 -22.27 -10.04 -20.73
CA LYS A 439 -22.87 -11.39 -20.84
C LYS A 439 -24.26 -11.47 -20.17
N ASN A 440 -24.53 -10.61 -19.18
CA ASN A 440 -25.79 -10.54 -18.46
C ASN A 440 -26.78 -9.47 -19.00
N GLY A 441 -26.60 -9.01 -20.24
CA GLY A 441 -27.63 -8.25 -20.98
C GLY A 441 -27.66 -6.74 -20.72
N PHE A 442 -26.59 -6.16 -20.19
CA PHE A 442 -26.39 -4.71 -20.17
C PHE A 442 -25.98 -4.22 -21.56
N SER A 443 -26.45 -3.04 -21.96
CA SER A 443 -25.99 -2.39 -23.19
C SER A 443 -24.56 -1.87 -23.04
N ASP A 444 -23.86 -1.66 -24.17
CA ASP A 444 -22.52 -1.05 -24.18
C ASP A 444 -22.54 0.30 -23.43
N LYS A 445 -23.60 1.09 -23.57
CA LYS A 445 -23.74 2.38 -22.89
C LYS A 445 -23.89 2.26 -21.36
N GLU A 446 -24.66 1.28 -20.88
CA GLU A 446 -24.85 1.04 -19.44
C GLU A 446 -23.57 0.52 -18.79
N SER A 447 -22.86 -0.38 -19.49
CA SER A 447 -21.59 -0.92 -19.04
C SER A 447 -20.51 0.18 -18.95
N LEU A 448 -20.48 1.09 -19.94
CA LEU A 448 -19.59 2.25 -19.96
C LEU A 448 -19.92 3.28 -18.87
N ASP A 449 -21.21 3.58 -18.62
CA ASP A 449 -21.63 4.50 -17.54
C ASP A 449 -21.26 3.94 -16.15
N PHE A 450 -21.36 2.63 -15.96
CA PHE A 450 -20.95 1.95 -14.75
C PHE A 450 -19.43 2.04 -14.54
N ILE A 451 -18.62 1.66 -15.53
CA ILE A 451 -17.15 1.75 -15.44
C ILE A 451 -16.69 3.19 -15.19
N SER A 452 -17.21 4.16 -15.94
CA SER A 452 -16.79 5.55 -15.78
C SER A 452 -17.01 6.05 -14.36
N LYS A 453 -18.10 5.65 -13.72
CA LYS A 453 -18.40 6.07 -12.34
C LYS A 453 -17.64 5.25 -11.30
N MET A 454 -17.15 4.05 -11.64
CA MET A 454 -16.14 3.36 -10.84
C MET A 454 -14.80 4.10 -10.89
N GLN A 455 -14.38 4.55 -12.08
CA GLN A 455 -13.11 5.25 -12.30
C GLN A 455 -13.03 6.62 -11.59
N GLU A 456 -14.11 7.40 -11.59
CA GLU A 456 -14.19 8.69 -10.87
C GLU A 456 -13.92 8.56 -9.37
N ASN A 457 -13.97 7.34 -8.81
CA ASN A 457 -14.02 7.09 -7.38
C ASN A 457 -12.97 6.07 -6.85
N SER A 458 -12.01 5.63 -7.67
CA SER A 458 -10.93 4.72 -7.26
C SER A 458 -9.83 5.44 -6.44
N PRO A 459 -9.39 4.90 -5.27
CA PRO A 459 -8.32 5.48 -4.47
C PRO A 459 -6.90 5.02 -4.89
N SER A 460 -6.75 3.86 -5.54
CA SER A 460 -5.47 3.39 -6.10
C SER A 460 -5.38 3.79 -7.58
N ARG A 461 -4.27 4.42 -7.95
CA ARG A 461 -4.14 5.20 -9.18
C ARG A 461 -3.41 4.49 -10.33
N ASP A 462 -3.17 3.18 -10.27
CA ASP A 462 -2.00 2.69 -11.01
C ASP A 462 -2.32 1.60 -12.06
N GLU A 463 -2.64 0.35 -11.70
CA GLU A 463 -2.79 -0.73 -12.71
C GLU A 463 -4.25 -1.03 -13.13
N THR A 464 -5.20 -0.90 -12.22
CA THR A 464 -6.62 -1.23 -12.50
C THR A 464 -7.34 -0.19 -13.34
N VAL A 465 -7.01 1.09 -13.13
CA VAL A 465 -7.58 2.17 -13.93
C VAL A 465 -7.09 2.06 -15.38
N LEU A 466 -5.80 1.75 -15.57
CA LEU A 466 -5.19 1.43 -16.85
C LEU A 466 -5.96 0.31 -17.58
N MET A 467 -6.16 -0.82 -16.90
CA MET A 467 -6.89 -1.98 -17.41
C MET A 467 -8.35 -1.63 -17.80
N ASN A 468 -9.06 -0.90 -16.96
CA ASN A 468 -10.43 -0.45 -17.21
C ASN A 468 -10.53 0.55 -18.39
N ASN A 469 -9.51 1.39 -18.59
CA ASN A 469 -9.43 2.30 -19.73
C ASN A 469 -9.20 1.57 -21.05
N LEU A 470 -8.41 0.49 -21.02
CA LEU A 470 -8.19 -0.37 -22.18
C LEU A 470 -9.43 -1.19 -22.54
N ILE A 471 -10.22 -1.63 -21.54
CA ILE A 471 -11.54 -2.23 -21.74
C ILE A 471 -12.53 -1.23 -22.39
N LEU A 472 -12.50 0.04 -21.96
CA LEU A 472 -13.24 1.14 -22.58
C LEU A 472 -12.87 1.33 -24.07
N LEU A 473 -11.58 1.18 -24.41
CA LEU A 473 -11.09 1.22 -25.79
C LEU A 473 -11.48 -0.04 -26.59
N SER A 474 -11.50 -1.23 -25.97
CA SER A 474 -11.92 -2.51 -26.60
C SER A 474 -13.37 -2.51 -27.06
N THR A 475 -14.19 -1.72 -26.39
CA THR A 475 -15.65 -1.69 -26.60
C THR A 475 -16.10 -0.50 -27.43
N ALA A 476 -15.14 0.21 -28.01
CA ALA A 476 -15.26 1.43 -28.80
C ALA A 476 -15.96 1.27 -30.17
N LYS A 477 -16.69 0.17 -30.44
CA LYS A 477 -17.37 -0.08 -31.73
C LYS A 477 -18.29 1.06 -32.19
N ASN A 478 -18.68 1.99 -31.30
CA ASN A 478 -19.56 3.12 -31.58
C ASN A 478 -19.18 4.43 -30.87
N LEU A 479 -17.89 4.74 -30.65
CA LEU A 479 -17.50 6.01 -30.01
C LEU A 479 -18.16 7.21 -30.70
N ASN A 480 -18.95 7.96 -29.93
CA ASN A 480 -19.49 9.26 -30.31
C ASN A 480 -19.15 10.29 -29.21
N GLY A 481 -19.18 11.57 -29.56
CA GLY A 481 -18.51 12.68 -28.84
C GLY A 481 -18.69 12.82 -27.32
N LYS A 482 -19.59 12.09 -26.66
CA LYS A 482 -19.72 12.08 -25.18
C LYS A 482 -18.87 11.00 -24.51
N ASN A 483 -18.78 9.80 -25.09
CA ASN A 483 -17.97 8.69 -24.56
C ASN A 483 -16.48 8.87 -24.87
N LEU A 484 -16.18 9.70 -25.88
CA LEU A 484 -14.84 10.10 -26.24
C LEU A 484 -14.13 10.72 -25.04
N LYS A 485 -14.72 11.74 -24.38
CA LYS A 485 -14.19 12.43 -23.16
C LYS A 485 -13.74 11.49 -22.03
N MET A 486 -14.39 10.35 -21.85
CA MET A 486 -14.01 9.37 -20.83
C MET A 486 -12.78 8.56 -21.26
N ALA A 487 -12.67 8.21 -22.55
CA ALA A 487 -11.44 7.66 -23.10
C ALA A 487 -10.27 8.67 -23.03
N TYR A 488 -10.50 9.99 -23.16
CA TYR A 488 -9.46 11.02 -22.95
C TYR A 488 -8.85 10.92 -21.54
N SER A 489 -9.71 10.89 -20.52
CA SER A 489 -9.28 10.81 -19.12
C SER A 489 -8.56 9.49 -18.85
N GLY A 490 -9.01 8.41 -19.48
CA GLY A 490 -8.38 7.12 -19.34
C GLY A 490 -6.97 7.04 -19.92
N ILE A 491 -6.80 7.56 -21.13
CA ILE A 491 -5.50 7.62 -21.82
C ILE A 491 -4.54 8.57 -21.09
N PHE A 492 -5.03 9.73 -20.62
CA PHE A 492 -4.25 10.68 -19.83
C PHE A 492 -3.71 10.03 -18.55
N PHE A 493 -4.56 9.24 -17.89
CA PHE A 493 -4.20 8.56 -16.67
C PHE A 493 -3.22 7.40 -16.89
N THR A 494 -3.43 6.62 -17.96
CA THR A 494 -2.45 5.64 -18.46
C THR A 494 -1.08 6.28 -18.68
N SER A 495 -1.02 7.49 -19.24
CA SER A 495 0.24 8.23 -19.43
C SER A 495 0.85 8.79 -18.13
N GLU A 496 0.06 9.04 -17.08
CA GLU A 496 0.56 9.48 -15.76
C GLU A 496 1.11 8.30 -14.95
N PHE A 497 0.51 7.12 -15.04
CA PHE A 497 1.00 5.93 -14.34
C PHE A 497 2.33 5.42 -14.91
N LEU A 498 2.42 5.35 -16.23
CA LEU A 498 3.61 4.90 -16.94
C LEU A 498 4.84 5.80 -16.69
N SER A 499 4.66 7.06 -16.23
CA SER A 499 5.78 7.94 -15.89
C SER A 499 6.48 7.61 -14.56
N ASN A 500 5.86 6.79 -13.69
CA ASN A 500 6.33 6.52 -12.33
C ASN A 500 7.03 5.17 -12.13
N SER A 501 7.12 4.29 -13.13
CA SER A 501 7.76 2.97 -12.97
C SER A 501 8.64 2.57 -14.17
N LYS A 502 9.70 1.80 -13.89
CA LYS A 502 10.75 1.48 -14.88
C LYS A 502 10.39 0.34 -15.86
N ASN A 503 9.32 -0.42 -15.64
CA ASN A 503 9.08 -1.71 -16.32
C ASN A 503 7.69 -1.87 -16.98
N ASN A 504 6.87 -0.82 -17.09
CA ASN A 504 5.44 -1.00 -17.42
C ASN A 504 5.03 -0.84 -18.89
N GLY A 505 5.97 -0.53 -19.79
CA GLY A 505 5.68 -0.56 -21.23
C GLY A 505 5.21 -1.96 -21.66
N GLU A 506 5.98 -2.98 -21.29
CA GLU A 506 5.66 -4.38 -21.57
C GLU A 506 4.30 -4.80 -20.99
N ILE A 507 3.91 -4.27 -19.82
CA ILE A 507 2.59 -4.50 -19.22
C ILE A 507 1.48 -3.87 -20.06
N LEU A 508 1.65 -2.65 -20.58
CA LEU A 508 0.67 -2.03 -21.48
C LEU A 508 0.51 -2.86 -22.76
N SER A 509 1.62 -3.21 -23.41
CA SER A 509 1.58 -4.01 -24.64
C SER A 509 0.96 -5.39 -24.41
N ARG A 510 1.37 -6.11 -23.36
CA ARG A 510 0.75 -7.38 -22.96
C ARG A 510 -0.72 -7.20 -22.64
N THR A 511 -1.10 -6.19 -21.86
CA THR A 511 -2.50 -5.94 -21.51
C THR A 511 -3.36 -5.66 -22.75
N ILE A 512 -2.86 -4.84 -23.68
CA ILE A 512 -3.60 -4.55 -24.90
C ILE A 512 -3.70 -5.81 -25.80
N SER A 513 -2.63 -6.61 -25.85
CA SER A 513 -2.60 -7.89 -26.55
C SER A 513 -3.56 -8.91 -25.92
N ASP A 514 -3.55 -9.04 -24.59
CA ASP A 514 -4.40 -9.91 -23.78
C ASP A 514 -5.88 -9.55 -23.91
N LEU A 515 -6.19 -8.25 -24.03
CA LEU A 515 -7.55 -7.74 -24.30
C LEU A 515 -7.97 -7.91 -25.76
N ASN A 516 -7.07 -8.34 -26.65
CA ASN A 516 -7.27 -8.57 -28.07
C ASN A 516 -8.05 -7.42 -28.75
N LEU A 517 -7.62 -6.18 -28.52
CA LEU A 517 -8.31 -5.00 -29.06
C LEU A 517 -8.38 -5.06 -30.59
N ASP A 518 -9.59 -5.10 -31.14
CA ASP A 518 -9.79 -5.07 -32.59
C ASP A 518 -9.96 -3.63 -33.09
N PHE A 519 -8.84 -3.00 -33.47
CA PHE A 519 -8.82 -1.66 -34.04
C PHE A 519 -9.55 -1.57 -35.39
N SER A 520 -9.88 -2.70 -36.05
CA SER A 520 -10.68 -2.69 -37.28
C SER A 520 -12.14 -2.29 -37.03
N GLU A 521 -12.64 -2.49 -35.81
CA GLU A 521 -14.03 -2.23 -35.46
C GLU A 521 -14.29 -0.82 -34.91
N ILE A 522 -13.23 -0.01 -34.72
CA ILE A 522 -13.35 1.38 -34.27
C ILE A 522 -13.86 2.26 -35.42
N LYS A 523 -15.11 2.71 -35.32
CA LYS A 523 -15.76 3.53 -36.35
C LYS A 523 -15.16 4.92 -36.55
N ASP A 524 -14.61 5.54 -35.51
CA ASP A 524 -14.07 6.92 -35.55
C ASP A 524 -12.66 6.99 -34.94
N LYS A 525 -11.70 6.36 -35.64
CA LYS A 525 -10.27 6.38 -35.28
C LYS A 525 -9.71 7.81 -35.20
N THR A 526 -10.17 8.70 -36.07
CA THR A 526 -9.70 10.09 -36.14
C THR A 526 -10.07 10.87 -34.89
N SER A 527 -11.32 10.79 -34.43
CA SER A 527 -11.71 11.47 -33.19
C SER A 527 -10.97 10.90 -31.97
N LEU A 528 -10.78 9.58 -31.90
CA LEU A 528 -9.98 8.94 -30.85
C LEU A 528 -8.52 9.41 -30.86
N ALA A 529 -7.91 9.53 -32.03
CA ALA A 529 -6.53 9.98 -32.16
C ALA A 529 -6.35 11.46 -31.83
N LYS A 530 -7.25 12.33 -32.32
CA LYS A 530 -7.31 13.76 -31.90
C LYS A 530 -7.48 13.88 -30.39
N SER A 531 -8.24 12.94 -29.83
CA SER A 531 -8.48 12.89 -28.41
C SER A 531 -7.22 12.60 -27.61
N ILE A 532 -6.52 11.55 -28.00
CA ILE A 532 -5.22 11.17 -27.42
C ILE A 532 -4.24 12.34 -27.53
N ALA A 533 -4.15 13.00 -28.69
CA ALA A 533 -3.27 14.15 -28.89
C ALA A 533 -3.58 15.30 -27.91
N ASN A 534 -4.86 15.65 -27.74
CA ASN A 534 -5.26 16.67 -26.77
C ASN A 534 -4.90 16.29 -25.33
N SER A 535 -5.05 15.02 -24.95
CA SER A 535 -4.62 14.57 -23.62
C SER A 535 -3.10 14.69 -23.45
N LEU A 536 -2.33 14.27 -24.45
CA LEU A 536 -0.87 14.39 -24.43
C LEU A 536 -0.43 15.85 -24.34
N ASN A 537 -1.04 16.77 -25.10
CA ASN A 537 -0.74 18.21 -25.05
C ASN A 537 -0.95 18.83 -23.67
N ASN A 538 -2.01 18.42 -22.96
CA ASN A 538 -2.33 18.92 -21.62
C ASN A 538 -1.55 18.22 -20.50
N TYR A 539 -0.71 17.23 -20.83
CA TYR A 539 0.09 16.51 -19.85
C TYR A 539 1.33 17.32 -19.46
N GLU A 540 1.39 17.76 -18.20
CA GLU A 540 2.54 18.48 -17.62
C GLU A 540 3.43 17.52 -16.82
N CYS A 541 4.65 17.31 -17.29
CA CYS A 541 5.64 16.51 -16.58
C CYS A 541 6.24 17.31 -15.41
N THR A 542 6.10 16.81 -14.19
CA THR A 542 6.80 17.38 -13.02
C THR A 542 8.25 16.92 -12.98
N SER A 543 9.09 17.63 -12.21
CA SER A 543 10.56 17.56 -12.17
C SER A 543 11.23 16.19 -11.96
N ALA A 544 10.49 15.11 -11.75
CA ALA A 544 11.00 13.74 -11.68
C ALA A 544 11.00 13.01 -13.05
N CYS A 545 10.45 13.63 -14.10
CA CYS A 545 10.39 13.08 -15.45
C CYS A 545 11.74 13.16 -16.18
N LEU A 546 12.65 12.21 -15.90
CA LEU A 546 13.71 11.86 -16.84
C LEU A 546 13.21 10.93 -17.97
N ASN A 547 11.91 10.60 -17.99
CA ASN A 547 11.30 9.66 -18.91
C ASN A 547 10.06 10.26 -19.61
N GLU A 548 10.24 11.06 -20.66
CA GLU A 548 9.18 11.21 -21.67
C GLU A 548 8.97 9.94 -22.51
N GLY A 549 9.67 8.86 -22.15
CA GLY A 549 9.51 7.53 -22.69
C GLY A 549 8.08 7.02 -22.70
N THR A 550 7.21 7.53 -21.83
CA THR A 550 5.81 7.11 -21.74
C THR A 550 4.95 7.57 -22.92
N SER A 551 4.97 8.86 -23.23
CA SER A 551 4.20 9.41 -24.36
C SER A 551 4.69 8.78 -25.67
N ALA A 552 6.01 8.62 -25.78
CA ALA A 552 6.66 7.93 -26.86
C ALA A 552 6.22 6.45 -26.98
N TYR A 553 6.25 5.72 -25.86
CA TYR A 553 5.85 4.32 -25.79
C TYR A 553 4.39 4.11 -26.17
N LEU A 554 3.48 4.98 -25.69
CA LEU A 554 2.06 4.93 -26.05
C LEU A 554 1.86 5.13 -27.55
N ILE A 555 2.51 6.13 -28.15
CA ILE A 555 2.43 6.41 -29.59
C ILE A 555 2.87 5.19 -30.40
N ASN A 556 3.97 4.54 -29.99
CA ASN A 556 4.48 3.34 -30.63
C ASN A 556 3.57 2.13 -30.44
N SER A 557 3.07 1.89 -29.22
CA SER A 557 2.20 0.76 -28.93
C SER A 557 0.93 0.84 -29.77
N LEU A 558 0.32 2.02 -29.85
CA LEU A 558 -0.87 2.24 -30.68
C LEU A 558 -0.58 2.02 -32.17
N HIS A 559 0.62 2.37 -32.62
CA HIS A 559 1.06 2.07 -33.98
C HIS A 559 1.15 0.56 -34.23
N ASP A 560 1.82 -0.19 -33.36
CA ASP A 560 1.99 -1.64 -33.53
C ASP A 560 0.64 -2.35 -33.58
N LEU A 561 -0.25 -2.00 -32.66
CA LEU A 561 -1.55 -2.64 -32.51
C LEU A 561 -2.51 -2.32 -33.66
N GLU A 562 -2.53 -1.08 -34.14
CA GLU A 562 -3.33 -0.74 -35.32
C GLU A 562 -2.76 -1.45 -36.55
N THR A 563 -1.44 -1.42 -36.72
CA THR A 563 -0.76 -1.98 -37.90
C THR A 563 -0.91 -3.50 -37.96
N GLU A 564 -0.76 -4.21 -36.84
CA GLU A 564 -0.92 -5.65 -36.73
C GLU A 564 -2.33 -6.11 -37.12
N LYS A 565 -3.38 -5.36 -36.70
CA LYS A 565 -4.78 -5.74 -36.95
C LYS A 565 -5.31 -5.26 -38.30
N THR A 566 -4.94 -4.06 -38.74
CA THR A 566 -5.58 -3.39 -39.89
C THR A 566 -4.63 -3.03 -41.02
N GLY A 567 -3.31 -3.11 -40.82
CA GLY A 567 -2.32 -2.67 -41.80
C GLY A 567 -2.33 -1.16 -42.07
N THR A 568 -2.91 -0.35 -41.18
CA THR A 568 -3.01 1.12 -41.31
C THR A 568 -2.38 1.81 -40.11
N ASP A 569 -1.94 3.05 -40.30
CA ASP A 569 -1.25 3.86 -39.28
C ASP A 569 -2.02 5.16 -38.95
N THR A 570 -3.35 5.12 -39.04
CA THR A 570 -4.21 6.30 -38.98
C THR A 570 -4.17 6.98 -37.62
N ILE A 571 -4.09 6.19 -36.54
CA ILE A 571 -4.14 6.66 -35.16
C ILE A 571 -2.87 7.46 -34.84
N ARG A 572 -1.69 6.89 -35.05
CA ARG A 572 -0.41 7.58 -34.78
C ARG A 572 -0.28 8.84 -35.63
N GLU A 573 -0.57 8.77 -36.92
CA GLU A 573 -0.47 9.94 -37.82
C GLU A 573 -1.39 11.06 -37.36
N THR A 574 -2.63 10.73 -37.01
CA THR A 574 -3.58 11.72 -36.52
C THR A 574 -3.15 12.27 -35.15
N ILE A 575 -2.57 11.46 -34.26
CA ILE A 575 -2.03 11.95 -32.99
C ILE A 575 -0.97 13.01 -33.27
N ILE A 576 0.08 12.67 -34.04
CA ILE A 576 1.23 13.54 -34.31
C ILE A 576 0.80 14.86 -34.96
N GLN A 577 -0.15 14.80 -35.91
CA GLN A 577 -0.70 16.01 -36.54
C GLN A 577 -1.41 16.96 -35.57
N ASN A 578 -1.95 16.44 -34.46
CA ASN A 578 -2.72 17.21 -33.48
C ASN A 578 -1.92 17.50 -32.19
N LEU A 579 -0.65 17.10 -32.12
CA LEU A 579 0.25 17.51 -31.04
C LEU A 579 0.60 18.99 -31.18
N ASP A 580 0.67 19.71 -30.05
CA ASP A 580 1.14 21.09 -30.02
C ASP A 580 2.67 21.16 -30.07
N THR A 581 3.20 22.36 -30.32
CA THR A 581 4.65 22.56 -30.47
C THR A 581 5.42 22.22 -29.19
N LYS A 582 4.84 22.52 -28.01
CA LYS A 582 5.44 22.18 -26.72
C LYS A 582 5.65 20.67 -26.61
N LYS A 583 4.61 19.88 -26.90
CA LYS A 583 4.65 18.42 -26.79
C LYS A 583 5.58 17.78 -27.83
N LYS A 584 5.64 18.33 -29.05
CA LYS A 584 6.59 17.87 -30.07
C LYS A 584 8.04 18.12 -29.66
N TYR A 585 8.32 19.33 -29.15
CA TYR A 585 9.64 19.70 -28.63
C TYR A 585 10.07 18.81 -27.47
N GLU A 586 9.19 18.61 -26.50
CA GLU A 586 9.34 17.68 -25.38
C GLU A 586 9.72 16.28 -25.90
N LEU A 587 8.89 15.69 -26.78
CA LEU A 587 9.08 14.32 -27.28
C LEU A 587 10.42 14.12 -27.99
N ILE A 588 10.86 15.10 -28.79
CA ILE A 588 12.17 15.08 -29.44
C ILE A 588 13.30 15.26 -28.43
N SER A 589 13.13 16.12 -27.42
CA SER A 589 14.18 16.43 -26.46
C SER A 589 14.42 15.31 -25.46
N ARG A 590 13.35 14.64 -25.00
CA ARG A 590 13.39 13.71 -23.86
C ARG A 590 12.81 12.32 -24.15
N GLY A 591 11.99 12.16 -25.19
CA GLY A 591 11.31 10.89 -25.51
C GLY A 591 12.04 10.02 -26.55
N THR A 592 13.12 10.54 -27.14
CA THR A 592 13.82 9.95 -28.29
C THR A 592 14.32 8.52 -28.09
N ARG A 593 14.69 8.13 -26.85
CA ARG A 593 15.14 6.76 -26.58
C ARG A 593 14.03 5.72 -26.72
N GLN A 594 12.77 6.13 -26.52
CA GLN A 594 11.62 5.23 -26.56
C GLN A 594 10.79 5.41 -27.83
N LEU A 595 10.87 6.56 -28.52
CA LEU A 595 10.17 6.72 -29.79
C LEU A 595 10.72 5.73 -30.81
N TYR A 596 9.82 5.09 -31.55
CA TYR A 596 10.24 4.53 -32.81
C TYR A 596 10.72 5.68 -33.64
N THR A 597 11.93 5.52 -34.11
CA THR A 597 12.46 6.06 -35.34
C THR A 597 11.42 6.68 -36.30
N SER A 598 10.46 5.88 -36.81
CA SER A 598 9.41 6.36 -37.73
C SER A 598 8.44 7.37 -37.08
N SER A 599 8.16 7.21 -35.78
CA SER A 599 7.39 8.17 -34.98
C SER A 599 8.17 9.46 -34.80
N PHE A 600 9.47 9.38 -34.48
CA PHE A 600 10.37 10.54 -34.35
C PHE A 600 10.37 11.38 -35.63
N LEU A 601 10.59 10.76 -36.79
CA LEU A 601 10.61 11.50 -38.06
C LEU A 601 9.25 12.12 -38.39
N LYS A 602 8.13 11.42 -38.14
CA LYS A 602 6.80 12.02 -38.32
C LYS A 602 6.60 13.24 -37.43
N ILE A 603 7.09 13.19 -36.18
CA ILE A 603 7.06 14.34 -35.26
C ILE A 603 7.95 15.47 -35.79
N ALA A 604 9.20 15.18 -36.16
CA ALA A 604 10.16 16.16 -36.67
C ALA A 604 9.69 16.84 -37.96
N ASN A 605 9.14 16.07 -38.91
CA ASN A 605 8.50 16.58 -40.13
C ASN A 605 7.25 17.42 -39.88
N SER A 606 6.64 17.30 -38.70
CA SER A 606 5.47 18.09 -38.31
C SER A 606 5.81 19.33 -37.48
N LEU A 607 7.10 19.63 -37.30
CA LEU A 607 7.55 20.85 -36.63
C LEU A 607 7.19 22.07 -37.49
N PRO A 608 6.76 23.18 -36.87
CA PRO A 608 6.48 24.42 -37.60
C PRO A 608 7.78 25.05 -38.10
N GLY A 609 7.76 25.70 -39.26
CA GLY A 609 8.93 26.41 -39.81
C GLY A 609 9.26 27.75 -39.13
N ASN A 610 8.82 27.95 -37.88
CA ASN A 610 9.23 29.02 -36.97
C ASN A 610 9.66 28.41 -35.61
N ILE A 611 10.19 27.17 -35.62
CA ILE A 611 10.32 26.32 -34.43
C ILE A 611 11.13 26.99 -33.33
N VAL A 612 12.20 27.72 -33.67
CA VAL A 612 13.07 28.37 -32.68
C VAL A 612 12.31 29.41 -31.85
N GLN A 613 11.45 30.21 -32.49
CA GLN A 613 10.60 31.19 -31.79
C GLN A 613 9.56 30.52 -30.90
N GLU A 614 9.07 29.33 -31.29
CA GLU A 614 8.15 28.56 -30.46
C GLU A 614 8.86 27.92 -29.27
N ILE A 615 10.09 27.41 -29.46
CA ILE A 615 10.93 26.87 -28.38
C ILE A 615 11.19 27.94 -27.33
N GLU A 616 11.55 29.16 -27.72
CA GLU A 616 11.77 30.28 -26.79
C GLU A 616 10.54 30.60 -25.91
N LYS A 617 9.32 30.27 -26.37
CA LYS A 617 8.09 30.43 -25.58
C LYS A 617 7.88 29.28 -24.59
N VAL A 618 8.21 28.06 -24.97
CA VAL A 618 7.87 26.84 -24.20
C VAL A 618 9.02 26.37 -23.29
N ASP A 619 10.26 26.70 -23.63
CA ASP A 619 11.48 26.50 -22.83
C ASP A 619 12.33 27.79 -22.85
N PRO A 620 11.87 28.86 -22.17
CA PRO A 620 12.59 30.14 -22.14
C PRO A 620 13.97 30.04 -21.44
N SER A 621 14.19 28.99 -20.63
CA SER A 621 15.49 28.72 -20.03
C SER A 621 16.48 28.05 -20.98
N GLY A 622 16.00 27.49 -22.10
CA GLY A 622 16.79 26.66 -23.01
C GLY A 622 17.37 25.43 -22.30
N LYS A 623 16.63 24.86 -21.34
CA LYS A 623 17.09 23.74 -20.52
C LYS A 623 17.24 22.46 -21.36
N ASP A 624 16.29 22.20 -22.25
CA ASP A 624 16.23 21.00 -23.06
C ASP A 624 16.71 21.22 -24.50
N SER A 625 16.98 22.47 -24.89
CA SER A 625 17.42 22.85 -26.23
C SER A 625 18.68 22.14 -26.70
N PRO A 626 19.70 21.87 -25.84
CA PRO A 626 20.85 21.04 -26.22
C PRO A 626 20.42 19.63 -26.63
N SER A 627 19.59 18.97 -25.82
CA SER A 627 19.08 17.62 -26.11
C SER A 627 18.21 17.59 -27.36
N PHE A 628 17.39 18.62 -27.59
CA PHE A 628 16.58 18.77 -28.80
C PHE A 628 17.46 18.76 -30.06
N VAL A 629 18.48 19.64 -30.10
CA VAL A 629 19.39 19.76 -31.23
C VAL A 629 20.18 18.46 -31.44
N LEU A 630 20.73 17.91 -30.36
CA LEU A 630 21.50 16.67 -30.42
C LEU A 630 20.67 15.49 -30.95
N ASN A 631 19.41 15.36 -30.53
CA ASN A 631 18.53 14.29 -30.99
C ASN A 631 18.14 14.45 -32.46
N LEU A 632 17.95 15.69 -32.95
CA LEU A 632 17.76 15.96 -34.37
C LEU A 632 19.02 15.65 -35.19
N ALA A 633 20.19 16.07 -34.70
CA ALA A 633 21.47 15.83 -35.35
C ALA A 633 21.78 14.32 -35.45
N SER A 634 21.47 13.55 -34.40
CA SER A 634 21.66 12.08 -34.39
C SER A 634 20.92 11.32 -35.49
N ARG A 635 19.94 11.96 -36.16
CA ARG A 635 19.12 11.42 -37.24
C ARG A 635 19.18 12.29 -38.51
N ASP A 636 20.21 13.14 -38.64
CA ASP A 636 20.42 14.06 -39.77
C ASP A 636 19.24 14.98 -40.08
N TYR A 637 18.42 15.29 -39.07
CA TYR A 637 17.26 16.16 -39.24
C TYR A 637 17.53 17.61 -38.79
N ALA A 638 18.71 17.90 -38.25
CA ALA A 638 19.09 19.25 -37.85
C ALA A 638 19.31 20.18 -39.06
N ASN A 639 19.99 19.71 -40.11
CA ASN A 639 20.44 20.55 -41.24
C ASN A 639 19.32 21.34 -41.95
N PRO A 640 18.12 20.77 -42.21
CA PRO A 640 17.00 21.54 -42.75
C PRO A 640 16.58 22.73 -41.87
N LEU A 641 16.76 22.63 -40.55
CA LEU A 641 16.32 23.62 -39.56
C LEU A 641 17.40 24.65 -39.22
N ILE A 642 18.69 24.33 -39.40
CA ILE A 642 19.82 25.26 -39.21
C ILE A 642 19.60 26.56 -39.97
N LYS A 643 19.03 26.49 -41.17
CA LYS A 643 18.74 27.65 -42.03
C LYS A 643 17.82 28.69 -41.38
N GLU A 644 16.93 28.30 -40.46
CA GLU A 644 16.08 29.24 -39.73
C GLU A 644 16.87 30.08 -38.73
N SER A 645 17.78 29.45 -37.97
CA SER A 645 18.56 30.12 -36.93
C SER A 645 19.92 29.43 -36.73
N PRO A 646 20.91 29.75 -37.58
CA PRO A 646 22.21 29.10 -37.52
C PRO A 646 22.89 29.25 -36.16
N SER A 647 22.73 30.40 -35.51
CA SER A 647 23.31 30.64 -34.19
C SER A 647 22.64 29.81 -33.08
N PHE A 648 21.33 29.56 -33.14
CA PHE A 648 20.62 28.76 -32.12
C PHE A 648 21.08 27.30 -32.13
N PHE A 649 21.15 26.70 -33.32
CA PHE A 649 21.59 25.31 -33.48
C PHE A 649 23.05 25.14 -33.05
N LEU A 650 23.94 26.01 -33.54
CA LEU A 650 25.35 25.99 -33.14
C LEU A 650 25.53 26.18 -31.63
N GLU A 651 24.84 27.13 -31.00
CA GLU A 651 24.94 27.36 -29.56
C GLU A 651 24.55 26.11 -28.76
N ASN A 652 23.46 25.46 -29.14
CA ASN A 652 22.96 24.28 -28.44
C ASN A 652 23.77 23.01 -28.77
N ALA A 653 24.34 22.88 -29.96
CA ALA A 653 25.30 21.84 -30.29
C ALA A 653 26.57 21.95 -29.44
N LYS A 654 27.13 23.18 -29.29
CA LYS A 654 28.25 23.43 -28.37
C LYS A 654 27.89 23.13 -26.92
N LYS A 655 26.71 23.58 -26.45
CA LYS A 655 26.23 23.26 -25.09
C LYS A 655 26.07 21.76 -24.87
N SER A 656 25.70 21.00 -25.90
CA SER A 656 25.62 19.53 -25.81
C SER A 656 26.99 18.92 -25.51
N ILE A 657 28.06 19.45 -26.12
CA ILE A 657 29.45 19.07 -25.80
C ILE A 657 29.85 19.56 -24.39
N GLU A 658 29.60 20.83 -24.05
CA GLU A 658 29.98 21.40 -22.74
C GLU A 658 29.24 20.76 -21.55
N ASN A 659 27.97 20.40 -21.73
CA ASN A 659 27.17 19.77 -20.68
C ASN A 659 27.72 18.39 -20.32
N LEU A 660 28.27 17.64 -21.29
CA LEU A 660 29.01 16.42 -20.99
C LEU A 660 30.15 16.72 -20.03
N GLU A 661 31.03 17.66 -20.39
CA GLU A 661 32.26 17.97 -19.64
C GLU A 661 31.99 18.35 -18.17
N LYS A 662 30.81 18.89 -17.87
CA LYS A 662 30.41 19.28 -16.50
C LYS A 662 30.05 18.10 -15.60
N GLU A 663 29.69 16.94 -16.13
CA GLU A 663 29.11 15.83 -15.34
C GLU A 663 30.13 14.94 -14.60
N LYS A 664 31.44 15.16 -14.73
CA LYS A 664 32.55 14.52 -13.96
C LYS A 664 32.58 12.98 -13.86
N LYS A 665 31.70 12.26 -14.56
CA LYS A 665 31.61 10.78 -14.59
C LYS A 665 31.53 10.25 -16.03
N ILE A 666 32.20 10.92 -16.96
CA ILE A 666 32.10 10.60 -18.39
C ILE A 666 33.01 9.42 -18.72
N LEU A 667 32.49 8.48 -19.50
CA LEU A 667 33.29 7.51 -20.23
C LEU A 667 33.66 8.14 -21.58
N ASN A 668 34.90 8.00 -22.05
CA ASN A 668 35.34 8.54 -23.36
C ASN A 668 34.39 8.20 -24.52
N PHE A 669 33.68 7.10 -24.38
CA PHE A 669 32.62 6.65 -25.26
C PHE A 669 31.51 7.70 -25.51
N ASP A 670 31.06 8.42 -24.49
CA ASP A 670 29.98 9.42 -24.62
C ASP A 670 30.43 10.64 -25.43
N ARG A 671 31.72 11.01 -25.32
CA ARG A 671 32.32 12.09 -26.11
C ARG A 671 32.31 11.75 -27.59
N ILE A 672 32.78 10.55 -27.95
CA ILE A 672 32.78 10.04 -29.34
C ILE A 672 31.36 10.05 -29.90
N LYS A 673 30.41 9.51 -29.13
CA LYS A 673 29.00 9.41 -29.53
C LYS A 673 28.41 10.77 -29.90
N ILE A 674 28.63 11.79 -29.06
CA ILE A 674 28.04 13.11 -29.29
C ILE A 674 28.74 13.85 -30.43
N THR A 675 30.07 13.76 -30.53
CA THR A 675 30.78 14.33 -31.69
C THR A 675 30.39 13.65 -33.00
N SER A 676 30.13 12.34 -32.97
CA SER A 676 29.62 11.58 -34.12
C SER A 676 28.25 12.11 -34.56
N TYR A 677 27.30 12.26 -33.63
CA TYR A 677 25.97 12.80 -33.93
C TYR A 677 26.01 14.23 -34.52
N LEU A 678 26.98 15.05 -34.10
CA LEU A 678 27.12 16.44 -34.56
C LEU A 678 27.93 16.58 -35.86
N THR A 679 28.47 15.50 -36.40
CA THR A 679 29.38 15.53 -37.56
C THR A 679 28.72 16.17 -38.79
N SER A 680 27.52 15.71 -39.15
CA SER A 680 26.75 16.21 -40.29
C SER A 680 26.35 17.68 -40.12
N GLU A 681 25.95 18.07 -38.91
CA GLU A 681 25.61 19.46 -38.56
C GLU A 681 26.82 20.38 -38.68
N PHE A 682 27.97 19.99 -38.12
CA PHE A 682 29.20 20.78 -38.18
C PHE A 682 29.75 20.88 -39.61
N LYS A 683 29.60 19.82 -40.41
CA LYS A 683 29.95 19.85 -41.82
C LYS A 683 29.13 20.89 -42.60
N GLU A 684 27.83 21.02 -42.33
CA GLU A 684 26.99 22.07 -42.92
C GLU A 684 27.55 23.48 -42.60
N TYR A 685 28.05 23.71 -41.38
CA TYR A 685 28.71 24.98 -41.04
C TYR A 685 30.06 25.19 -41.76
N PHE A 686 30.83 24.12 -41.96
CA PHE A 686 32.13 24.20 -42.64
C PHE A 686 32.03 24.41 -44.15
N ASP A 687 31.06 23.73 -44.78
CA ASP A 687 30.88 23.70 -46.22
C ASP A 687 30.06 24.90 -46.74
N ASN A 688 29.12 25.42 -45.95
CA ASN A 688 28.20 26.46 -46.38
C ASN A 688 28.77 27.88 -46.09
N PRO A 689 29.15 28.65 -47.13
CA PRO A 689 29.75 29.97 -46.94
C PRO A 689 28.81 31.01 -46.28
N SER A 690 27.50 30.73 -46.23
CA SER A 690 26.53 31.62 -45.57
C SER A 690 26.70 31.66 -44.06
N TYR A 691 27.50 30.75 -43.49
CA TYR A 691 27.70 30.59 -42.06
C TYR A 691 29.12 30.94 -41.59
N ASP A 692 29.89 31.73 -42.35
CA ASP A 692 31.29 32.08 -42.01
C ASP A 692 31.50 32.59 -40.56
N LYS A 693 30.52 33.32 -40.02
CA LYS A 693 30.55 33.80 -38.63
C LYS A 693 30.45 32.63 -37.65
N GLU A 694 29.44 31.81 -37.80
CA GLU A 694 29.18 30.59 -37.03
C GLU A 694 30.32 29.57 -37.19
N LYS A 695 30.83 29.39 -38.41
CA LYS A 695 32.00 28.57 -38.73
C LYS A 695 33.21 28.98 -37.91
N LYS A 696 33.56 30.27 -37.93
CA LYS A 696 34.68 30.79 -37.14
C LYS A 696 34.48 30.57 -35.64
N GLU A 697 33.24 30.70 -35.16
CA GLU A 697 32.89 30.43 -33.77
C GLU A 697 33.04 28.95 -33.41
N LEU A 698 32.59 28.05 -34.28
CA LEU A 698 32.73 26.59 -34.15
C LEU A 698 34.20 26.16 -34.15
N GLU A 699 35.01 26.66 -35.09
CA GLU A 699 36.44 26.39 -35.16
C GLU A 699 37.15 26.76 -33.85
N ASN A 700 36.90 27.96 -33.33
CA ASN A 700 37.51 28.41 -32.08
C ASN A 700 37.06 27.56 -30.89
N PHE A 701 35.77 27.22 -30.82
CA PHE A 701 35.24 26.34 -29.78
C PHE A 701 35.91 24.96 -29.80
N LEU A 702 36.02 24.32 -30.98
CA LEU A 702 36.64 23.01 -31.11
C LEU A 702 38.15 23.06 -30.82
N ILE A 703 38.84 24.16 -31.18
CA ILE A 703 40.24 24.38 -30.81
C ILE A 703 40.38 24.49 -29.28
N ASP A 704 39.49 25.22 -28.62
CA ASP A 704 39.50 25.34 -27.16
C ASP A 704 39.27 23.98 -26.49
N GLN A 705 38.29 23.20 -26.96
CA GLN A 705 38.06 21.83 -26.48
C GLN A 705 39.27 20.92 -26.74
N TYR A 706 39.93 21.07 -27.89
CA TYR A 706 41.15 20.32 -28.20
C TYR A 706 42.33 20.71 -27.29
N ASN A 707 42.48 21.99 -26.97
CA ASN A 707 43.61 22.51 -26.18
C ASN A 707 43.47 22.35 -24.67
N GLN A 708 42.24 22.29 -24.14
CA GLN A 708 41.97 22.14 -22.69
C GLN A 708 42.42 20.80 -22.10
N ASN A 709 42.74 19.82 -22.95
CA ASN A 709 43.22 18.52 -22.53
C ASN A 709 44.76 18.48 -22.63
N ASP A 710 45.48 17.82 -21.73
CA ASP A 710 46.97 17.91 -21.70
C ASP A 710 47.67 16.85 -22.56
N ARG A 711 46.93 15.85 -23.07
CA ARG A 711 47.49 14.74 -23.85
C ARG A 711 46.70 14.49 -25.13
N LEU A 712 47.41 14.08 -26.18
CA LEU A 712 46.84 13.57 -27.44
C LEU A 712 46.32 12.13 -27.21
N ASP A 713 45.49 11.93 -26.19
CA ASP A 713 44.84 10.69 -25.82
C ASP A 713 43.31 10.80 -25.96
N GLU A 714 42.56 9.91 -25.30
CA GLU A 714 41.14 9.60 -25.52
C GLU A 714 40.21 10.84 -25.53
N GLU A 715 40.67 11.95 -24.95
CA GLU A 715 39.93 13.19 -24.78
C GLU A 715 40.05 14.18 -25.97
N LYS A 716 41.22 14.27 -26.64
CA LYS A 716 41.44 15.24 -27.74
C LYS A 716 40.95 14.79 -29.10
N ALA A 717 41.04 13.48 -29.34
CA ALA A 717 40.84 12.92 -30.67
C ALA A 717 39.48 13.32 -31.28
N PRO A 718 38.33 13.19 -30.59
CA PRO A 718 37.03 13.56 -31.16
C PRO A 718 36.97 14.99 -31.74
N TYR A 719 37.45 15.98 -30.99
CA TYR A 719 37.42 17.38 -31.39
C TYR A 719 38.38 17.70 -32.54
N GLY A 720 39.58 17.12 -32.50
CA GLY A 720 40.56 17.29 -33.57
C GLY A 720 40.07 16.68 -34.89
N TYR A 721 39.39 15.54 -34.82
CA TYR A 721 38.83 14.88 -36.01
C TYR A 721 37.63 15.62 -36.60
N LEU A 722 36.81 16.29 -35.78
CA LEU A 722 35.79 17.23 -36.27
C LEU A 722 36.41 18.42 -37.00
N LEU A 723 37.48 19.00 -36.44
CA LEU A 723 38.24 20.08 -37.10
C LEU A 723 38.85 19.64 -38.45
N LYS A 724 39.19 18.36 -38.59
CA LYS A 724 39.75 17.79 -39.82
C LYS A 724 38.74 17.72 -40.97
N LEU A 725 37.43 17.80 -40.69
CA LEU A 725 36.38 17.86 -41.70
C LEU A 725 36.34 19.22 -42.42
N ASP A 726 36.91 20.26 -41.82
CA ASP A 726 36.97 21.57 -42.45
C ASP A 726 38.13 21.64 -43.45
N GLU A 727 37.82 21.44 -44.72
CA GLU A 727 38.80 21.53 -45.81
C GLU A 727 39.31 22.96 -46.04
N ASN A 728 38.51 23.97 -45.67
CA ASN A 728 38.77 25.38 -45.94
C ASN A 728 38.62 26.25 -44.68
N PRO A 729 39.45 26.03 -43.65
CA PRO A 729 39.27 26.69 -42.36
C PRO A 729 39.67 28.16 -42.40
N ILE A 730 38.94 28.96 -41.64
CA ILE A 730 39.17 30.39 -41.42
C ILE A 730 40.32 30.57 -40.42
N ASN A 731 40.36 29.77 -39.35
CA ASN A 731 41.40 29.79 -38.34
C ASN A 731 42.60 28.92 -38.77
N PRO A 732 43.81 29.50 -38.92
CA PRO A 732 45.00 28.77 -39.36
C PRO A 732 45.40 27.58 -38.46
N LEU A 733 45.06 27.61 -37.16
CA LEU A 733 45.37 26.53 -36.22
C LEU A 733 44.64 25.23 -36.57
N VAL A 734 43.49 25.30 -37.24
CA VAL A 734 42.75 24.12 -37.69
C VAL A 734 43.59 23.28 -38.63
N LYS A 735 44.26 23.91 -39.62
CA LYS A 735 45.16 23.21 -40.56
C LYS A 735 46.33 22.55 -39.84
N GLN A 736 46.86 23.23 -38.81
CA GLN A 736 47.95 22.67 -38.01
C GLN A 736 47.47 21.40 -37.28
N ILE A 737 46.39 21.49 -36.50
CA ILE A 737 45.82 20.36 -35.76
C ILE A 737 45.47 19.21 -36.72
N ALA A 738 44.78 19.48 -37.83
CA ALA A 738 44.37 18.47 -38.81
C ALA A 738 45.57 17.71 -39.41
N SER A 739 46.71 18.39 -39.59
CA SER A 739 47.95 17.82 -40.14
C SER A 739 48.73 16.95 -39.14
N GLU A 740 48.58 17.21 -37.84
CA GLU A 740 49.19 16.41 -36.76
C GLU A 740 48.41 15.11 -36.51
N LEU A 741 47.12 15.07 -36.87
CA LEU A 741 46.27 13.89 -36.71
C LEU A 741 46.51 12.85 -37.81
N PRO A 742 46.53 11.55 -37.48
CA PRO A 742 46.54 10.47 -38.46
C PRO A 742 45.47 10.64 -39.54
N SER A 743 45.77 10.23 -40.78
CA SER A 743 44.78 10.14 -41.86
C SER A 743 43.72 9.10 -41.54
N LEU A 744 42.46 9.38 -41.89
CA LEU A 744 41.40 8.37 -41.81
C LEU A 744 41.80 7.14 -42.65
N PRO A 745 41.54 5.92 -42.15
CA PRO A 745 41.91 4.70 -42.86
C PRO A 745 41.06 4.55 -44.12
N THR A 746 41.66 4.04 -45.19
CA THR A 746 40.88 3.55 -46.34
C THR A 746 40.33 2.18 -45.99
N MET A 747 39.02 2.00 -46.08
CA MET A 747 38.39 0.73 -45.75
C MET A 747 38.12 -0.10 -47.00
N SER A 748 38.40 -1.39 -46.89
CA SER A 748 37.99 -2.42 -47.84
C SER A 748 37.60 -3.67 -47.06
N ILE A 749 36.73 -4.48 -47.66
CA ILE A 749 36.37 -5.79 -47.09
C ILE A 749 37.62 -6.67 -46.99
N PRO A 750 37.87 -7.34 -45.86
CA PRO A 750 38.99 -8.26 -45.72
C PRO A 750 38.98 -9.34 -46.80
N THR A 751 40.08 -9.51 -47.52
CA THR A 751 40.20 -10.52 -48.58
C THR A 751 40.10 -11.95 -48.05
N ASP A 752 40.39 -12.16 -46.76
CA ASP A 752 40.30 -13.46 -46.10
C ASP A 752 38.85 -13.96 -45.94
N TRP A 753 37.82 -13.10 -45.99
CA TRP A 753 36.40 -13.51 -45.90
C TRP A 753 35.93 -14.40 -47.06
N ILE A 754 36.67 -14.42 -48.18
CA ILE A 754 36.35 -15.24 -49.35
C ILE A 754 37.40 -16.33 -49.61
N LYS A 755 38.32 -16.55 -48.67
CA LYS A 755 39.48 -17.46 -48.84
C LYS A 755 39.08 -18.91 -49.08
N ASP A 756 37.99 -19.36 -48.46
CA ASP A 756 37.48 -20.72 -48.57
C ASP A 756 36.43 -20.87 -49.69
N ASN A 757 36.47 -19.96 -50.68
CA ASN A 757 35.49 -19.85 -51.78
C ASN A 757 34.03 -19.72 -51.30
N THR A 758 33.80 -19.36 -50.04
CA THR A 758 32.46 -19.20 -49.45
C THR A 758 32.42 -17.88 -48.70
N ILE A 759 31.37 -17.09 -48.94
CA ILE A 759 31.00 -15.94 -48.10
C ILE A 759 29.73 -16.30 -47.36
N SER A 760 29.73 -16.13 -46.03
CA SER A 760 28.62 -16.57 -45.17
C SER A 760 28.02 -15.42 -44.37
N MET A 761 26.69 -15.28 -44.48
CA MET A 761 25.89 -14.38 -43.64
C MET A 761 24.92 -15.17 -42.79
N LYS A 762 24.74 -14.74 -41.54
CA LYS A 762 23.63 -15.18 -40.69
C LYS A 762 22.76 -13.98 -40.31
N GLU A 763 21.47 -14.08 -40.57
CA GLU A 763 20.49 -13.02 -40.33
C GLU A 763 19.46 -13.47 -39.28
N TYR A 764 19.33 -12.67 -38.22
CA TYR A 764 18.49 -12.91 -37.06
C TYR A 764 17.19 -12.09 -37.14
N PHE A 765 16.05 -12.77 -37.01
CA PHE A 765 14.71 -12.21 -37.01
C PHE A 765 14.07 -12.34 -35.63
N TYR A 766 13.30 -11.33 -35.20
CA TYR A 766 12.47 -11.45 -34.00
C TYR A 766 10.98 -11.51 -34.37
N VAL A 767 10.20 -12.20 -33.54
CA VAL A 767 8.77 -12.44 -33.76
C VAL A 767 7.96 -11.36 -33.04
N ASP A 768 8.24 -10.10 -33.37
CA ASP A 768 7.62 -8.90 -32.79
C ASP A 768 6.89 -8.06 -33.83
N GLU A 769 7.35 -8.10 -35.08
CA GLU A 769 6.68 -7.45 -36.19
C GLU A 769 5.48 -8.32 -36.61
N GLY A 770 4.26 -7.78 -36.64
CA GLY A 770 3.04 -8.46 -37.12
C GLY A 770 3.09 -8.94 -38.58
N THR A 771 4.25 -8.81 -39.23
CA THR A 771 4.60 -9.23 -40.58
C THR A 771 5.64 -10.36 -40.52
N ASP A 772 5.36 -11.50 -41.17
CA ASP A 772 6.29 -12.64 -41.30
C ASP A 772 7.49 -12.32 -42.21
N TRP A 773 8.44 -11.51 -41.74
CA TRP A 773 9.64 -11.15 -42.50
C TRP A 773 10.55 -12.35 -42.74
N PHE A 774 10.70 -13.25 -41.76
CA PHE A 774 11.48 -14.47 -41.93
C PHE A 774 10.98 -15.31 -43.12
N GLY A 775 9.67 -15.56 -43.20
CA GLY A 775 9.05 -16.28 -44.31
C GLY A 775 9.04 -15.49 -45.62
N GLN A 776 8.85 -14.17 -45.59
CA GLN A 776 8.89 -13.32 -46.78
C GLN A 776 10.30 -13.21 -47.38
N THR A 777 11.33 -13.00 -46.55
CA THR A 777 12.73 -12.97 -46.98
C THR A 777 13.11 -14.33 -47.58
N THR A 778 12.73 -15.43 -46.92
CA THR A 778 12.94 -16.80 -47.47
C THR A 778 12.33 -16.94 -48.87
N LYS A 779 11.05 -16.60 -49.04
CA LYS A 779 10.36 -16.71 -50.34
C LYS A 779 10.98 -15.80 -51.40
N THR A 780 11.38 -14.60 -51.00
CA THR A 780 12.01 -13.61 -51.88
C THR A 780 13.33 -14.14 -52.41
N LEU A 781 14.23 -14.60 -51.53
CA LEU A 781 15.55 -15.12 -51.92
C LEU A 781 15.47 -16.36 -52.83
N GLN A 782 14.44 -17.18 -52.70
CA GLN A 782 14.20 -18.31 -53.60
C GLN A 782 13.69 -17.91 -54.98
N SER A 783 12.95 -16.80 -55.06
CA SER A 783 12.26 -16.36 -56.27
C SER A 783 13.19 -15.58 -57.21
N SER A 784 12.78 -15.45 -58.47
CA SER A 784 13.45 -14.54 -59.42
C SER A 784 13.36 -13.10 -58.91
N PRO A 785 14.44 -12.29 -58.98
CA PRO A 785 15.71 -12.55 -59.69
C PRO A 785 16.80 -13.28 -58.86
N TYR A 786 16.61 -13.48 -57.56
CA TYR A 786 17.64 -13.98 -56.65
C TYR A 786 17.98 -15.46 -56.86
N ASN A 787 16.96 -16.32 -57.01
CA ASN A 787 17.09 -17.74 -57.36
C ASN A 787 18.05 -18.55 -56.46
N MET A 788 18.07 -18.29 -55.14
CA MET A 788 18.86 -19.07 -54.18
C MET A 788 18.23 -20.45 -53.92
N LYS A 789 19.08 -21.45 -53.63
CA LYS A 789 18.65 -22.82 -53.34
C LYS A 789 18.68 -23.08 -51.83
N ILE A 790 17.58 -23.61 -51.29
CA ILE A 790 17.55 -24.10 -49.90
C ILE A 790 18.44 -25.34 -49.80
N GLN A 791 19.35 -25.35 -48.82
CA GLN A 791 20.18 -26.49 -48.44
C GLN A 791 19.59 -27.24 -47.25
N SER A 792 19.09 -26.50 -46.26
CA SER A 792 18.41 -27.04 -45.08
C SER A 792 17.29 -26.09 -44.65
N LYS A 793 16.26 -26.65 -44.03
CA LYS A 793 15.12 -25.91 -43.48
C LYS A 793 14.50 -26.67 -42.32
N ASP A 794 14.35 -26.01 -41.19
CA ASP A 794 13.53 -26.44 -40.07
C ASP A 794 12.49 -25.36 -39.73
N ALA A 795 11.93 -25.39 -38.51
CA ALA A 795 10.89 -24.46 -38.08
C ALA A 795 11.42 -23.03 -37.93
N ASP A 796 12.65 -22.89 -37.42
CA ASP A 796 13.21 -21.62 -36.97
C ASP A 796 14.41 -21.18 -37.81
N THR A 797 14.96 -22.04 -38.67
CA THR A 797 16.16 -21.75 -39.46
C THR A 797 16.03 -22.23 -40.92
N VAL A 798 16.51 -21.40 -41.85
CA VAL A 798 16.63 -21.75 -43.28
C VAL A 798 18.03 -21.39 -43.78
N GLU A 799 18.72 -22.35 -44.39
CA GLU A 799 19.97 -22.13 -45.09
C GLU A 799 19.75 -22.08 -46.60
N LEU A 800 20.16 -20.98 -47.23
CA LEU A 800 20.11 -20.77 -48.67
C LEU A 800 21.51 -20.55 -49.25
N THR A 801 21.73 -21.04 -50.48
CA THR A 801 23.00 -20.87 -51.19
C THR A 801 22.82 -20.50 -52.66
N LYS A 802 23.80 -19.79 -53.21
CA LYS A 802 23.91 -19.49 -54.64
C LYS A 802 25.37 -19.55 -55.09
N GLN A 803 25.59 -20.05 -56.30
CA GLN A 803 26.92 -20.08 -56.93
C GLN A 803 27.12 -18.82 -57.77
N ILE A 804 28.19 -18.08 -57.52
CA ILE A 804 28.56 -16.85 -58.24
C ILE A 804 30.05 -16.93 -58.56
N ASN A 805 30.41 -16.96 -59.86
CA ASN A 805 31.80 -17.01 -60.34
C ASN A 805 32.67 -18.11 -59.67
N GLY A 806 32.08 -19.27 -59.38
CA GLY A 806 32.77 -20.40 -58.73
C GLY A 806 32.90 -20.29 -57.20
N LYS A 807 32.33 -19.24 -56.59
CA LYS A 807 32.23 -19.07 -55.14
C LYS A 807 30.79 -19.33 -54.65
N ILE A 808 30.68 -19.75 -53.41
CA ILE A 808 29.41 -20.01 -52.71
C ILE A 808 29.03 -18.76 -51.92
N MET A 809 27.87 -18.20 -52.22
CA MET A 809 27.17 -17.25 -51.36
C MET A 809 26.23 -18.05 -50.46
N ARG A 810 26.43 -18.00 -49.13
CA ARG A 810 25.63 -18.70 -48.11
C ARG A 810 24.90 -17.69 -47.22
N ILE A 811 23.59 -17.82 -47.10
CA ILE A 811 22.75 -17.03 -46.20
C ILE A 811 21.98 -17.98 -45.29
N VAL A 812 22.12 -17.81 -43.98
CA VAL A 812 21.33 -18.51 -42.96
C VAL A 812 20.37 -17.51 -42.33
N LEU A 813 19.07 -17.74 -42.46
CA LEU A 813 18.02 -16.97 -41.81
C LEU A 813 17.58 -17.73 -40.55
N THR A 814 17.40 -17.06 -39.42
CA THR A 814 16.93 -17.71 -38.18
C THR A 814 16.01 -16.83 -37.32
N THR A 815 15.04 -17.43 -36.65
CA THR A 815 14.28 -16.86 -35.52
C THR A 815 14.80 -17.33 -34.16
N ASP A 816 15.71 -18.32 -34.12
CA ASP A 816 16.46 -18.70 -32.92
C ASP A 816 17.66 -17.76 -32.75
N ASN A 817 17.56 -16.89 -31.73
CA ASN A 817 18.56 -15.88 -31.38
C ASN A 817 19.50 -16.35 -30.25
N SER A 818 19.43 -17.61 -29.83
CA SER A 818 20.19 -18.11 -28.67
C SER A 818 21.69 -18.28 -28.93
N ASP A 819 22.14 -18.29 -30.18
CA ASP A 819 23.53 -18.55 -30.57
C ASP A 819 24.25 -17.34 -31.18
N VAL A 820 23.69 -16.13 -31.04
CA VAL A 820 24.25 -14.91 -31.64
C VAL A 820 25.69 -14.65 -31.18
N ASP A 821 25.96 -14.72 -29.87
CA ASP A 821 27.31 -14.45 -29.33
C ASP A 821 28.36 -15.44 -29.84
N LYS A 822 27.96 -16.71 -29.96
CA LYS A 822 28.79 -17.79 -30.49
C LYS A 822 29.06 -17.56 -31.98
N THR A 823 28.07 -17.09 -32.72
CA THR A 823 28.18 -16.76 -34.15
C THR A 823 29.14 -15.60 -34.38
N ILE A 824 29.00 -14.50 -33.61
CA ILE A 824 29.84 -13.31 -33.75
C ILE A 824 31.31 -13.62 -33.40
N SER A 825 31.53 -14.43 -32.36
CA SER A 825 32.86 -14.81 -31.90
C SER A 825 33.50 -15.92 -32.73
N GLY A 826 32.71 -16.66 -33.49
CA GLY A 826 33.15 -17.78 -34.33
C GLY A 826 33.71 -17.34 -35.69
N ASN A 827 34.22 -18.29 -36.47
CA ASN A 827 34.76 -18.07 -37.82
C ASN A 827 33.84 -18.56 -38.94
N GLU A 828 32.64 -19.07 -38.62
CA GLU A 828 31.73 -19.65 -39.61
C GLU A 828 31.05 -18.59 -40.50
N PHE A 829 30.76 -17.42 -39.93
CA PHE A 829 30.03 -16.35 -40.59
C PHE A 829 30.86 -15.08 -40.62
N ASP A 830 30.93 -14.43 -41.78
CA ASP A 830 31.66 -13.18 -41.99
C ASP A 830 30.76 -11.97 -41.71
N ILE A 831 29.47 -12.13 -42.02
CA ILE A 831 28.44 -11.12 -41.86
C ILE A 831 27.39 -11.61 -40.87
N ILE A 832 27.10 -10.78 -39.86
CA ILE A 832 25.99 -11.00 -38.93
C ILE A 832 24.98 -9.87 -39.13
N ALA A 833 23.75 -10.21 -39.48
CA ALA A 833 22.68 -9.28 -39.73
C ALA A 833 21.58 -9.38 -38.66
N HIS A 834 21.09 -8.22 -38.22
CA HIS A 834 19.92 -8.07 -37.38
C HIS A 834 18.77 -7.56 -38.24
N ARG A 835 17.59 -8.18 -38.13
CA ARG A 835 16.36 -7.74 -38.80
C ARG A 835 15.18 -7.76 -37.83
N SER A 836 14.93 -6.60 -37.22
CA SER A 836 13.75 -6.32 -36.39
C SER A 836 13.66 -4.83 -36.05
N HIS A 837 12.81 -4.45 -35.10
CA HIS A 837 12.87 -3.15 -34.45
C HIS A 837 14.19 -2.89 -33.71
N SER A 838 14.61 -1.62 -33.67
CA SER A 838 15.91 -1.20 -33.16
C SER A 838 16.15 -1.48 -31.67
N TYR A 839 15.11 -1.76 -30.89
CA TYR A 839 15.28 -2.12 -29.48
C TYR A 839 15.85 -3.55 -29.28
N TYR A 840 15.69 -4.45 -30.26
CA TYR A 840 16.34 -5.77 -30.26
C TYR A 840 17.81 -5.73 -30.71
N LEU A 841 18.33 -4.57 -31.11
CA LEU A 841 19.76 -4.40 -31.40
C LEU A 841 20.62 -4.71 -30.16
N GLU A 842 20.15 -4.35 -28.97
CA GLU A 842 20.88 -4.69 -27.75
C GLU A 842 20.90 -6.19 -27.51
N ASP A 843 19.80 -6.89 -27.75
CA ASP A 843 19.70 -8.34 -27.57
C ASP A 843 20.59 -9.10 -28.57
N THR A 844 20.64 -8.62 -29.81
CA THR A 844 21.49 -9.22 -30.86
C THR A 844 22.97 -8.90 -30.66
N PHE A 845 23.31 -7.73 -30.12
CA PHE A 845 24.69 -7.26 -30.01
C PHE A 845 25.05 -6.90 -28.56
N ASN A 846 24.87 -7.84 -27.62
CA ASN A 846 25.07 -7.57 -26.18
C ASN A 846 26.50 -7.80 -25.66
N THR A 847 27.20 -8.88 -26.03
CA THR A 847 28.43 -9.32 -25.33
C THR A 847 29.71 -8.60 -25.71
N GLY A 848 29.80 -8.06 -26.93
CA GLY A 848 31.05 -7.55 -27.49
C GLY A 848 32.00 -8.66 -27.96
N SER A 849 32.87 -8.33 -28.91
CA SER A 849 33.85 -9.24 -29.49
C SER A 849 34.94 -8.47 -30.25
N SER A 850 36.17 -8.97 -30.22
CA SER A 850 37.27 -8.43 -31.04
C SER A 850 37.34 -9.08 -32.43
N ALA A 851 36.40 -9.95 -32.79
CA ALA A 851 36.36 -10.55 -34.13
C ALA A 851 36.10 -9.46 -35.19
N GLY A 852 36.82 -9.54 -36.32
CA GLY A 852 36.60 -8.65 -37.46
C GLY A 852 35.46 -9.17 -38.33
N LYS A 853 34.24 -8.69 -38.10
CA LYS A 853 33.01 -9.06 -38.82
C LYS A 853 32.40 -7.86 -39.54
N LEU A 854 31.44 -8.11 -40.42
CA LEU A 854 30.47 -7.09 -40.80
C LEU A 854 29.20 -7.27 -39.96
N LEU A 855 28.81 -6.24 -39.22
CA LEU A 855 27.55 -6.20 -38.50
C LEU A 855 26.56 -5.36 -39.32
N TYR A 856 25.49 -5.98 -39.79
CA TYR A 856 24.42 -5.29 -40.51
C TYR A 856 23.27 -5.03 -39.53
N LEU A 857 23.09 -3.77 -39.13
CA LEU A 857 22.07 -3.33 -38.17
C LEU A 857 20.78 -2.97 -38.93
N GLY A 858 20.09 -3.98 -39.47
CA GLY A 858 18.92 -3.85 -40.36
C GLY A 858 17.61 -3.47 -39.67
N SER A 859 17.69 -2.54 -38.72
CA SER A 859 16.57 -1.97 -37.98
C SER A 859 16.55 -0.44 -38.16
N CYS A 860 15.37 0.15 -38.34
CA CYS A 860 15.23 1.60 -38.55
C CYS A 860 15.87 2.40 -37.40
N GLY A 861 16.77 3.33 -37.72
CA GLY A 861 17.43 4.22 -36.74
C GLY A 861 18.59 3.58 -35.98
N SER A 862 19.12 2.47 -36.50
CA SER A 862 20.32 1.84 -35.95
C SER A 862 21.58 2.70 -36.07
N SER A 863 21.56 3.73 -36.93
CA SER A 863 22.66 4.69 -37.07
C SER A 863 23.02 5.37 -35.75
N CYS A 864 22.01 5.70 -34.93
CA CYS A 864 22.23 6.27 -33.61
C CYS A 864 22.98 5.31 -32.67
N GLU A 865 22.87 3.99 -32.88
CA GLU A 865 23.49 2.98 -32.04
C GLU A 865 24.91 2.60 -32.48
N VAL A 866 25.34 3.06 -33.67
CA VAL A 866 26.66 2.71 -34.25
C VAL A 866 27.82 2.97 -33.31
N PRO A 867 27.97 4.15 -32.66
CA PRO A 867 29.07 4.36 -31.73
C PRO A 867 29.09 3.27 -30.65
N ARG A 868 27.93 2.94 -30.07
CA ARG A 868 27.83 2.00 -28.94
C ARG A 868 28.17 0.58 -29.34
N ILE A 869 27.64 0.14 -30.48
CA ILE A 869 27.96 -1.16 -31.05
C ILE A 869 29.44 -1.20 -31.44
N GLN A 870 29.99 -0.18 -32.09
CA GLN A 870 31.42 -0.11 -32.45
C GLN A 870 32.32 -0.19 -31.22
N GLY A 871 31.94 0.44 -30.10
CA GLY A 871 32.68 0.34 -28.84
C GLY A 871 32.76 -1.09 -28.29
N LYS A 872 31.73 -1.91 -28.51
CA LYS A 872 31.71 -3.34 -28.14
C LYS A 872 32.41 -4.24 -29.15
N TYR A 873 32.40 -3.84 -30.42
CA TYR A 873 32.94 -4.60 -31.55
C TYR A 873 34.00 -3.80 -32.32
N PRO A 874 35.14 -3.46 -31.67
CA PRO A 874 36.07 -2.45 -32.17
C PRO A 874 36.69 -2.78 -33.54
N ASN A 875 36.80 -4.06 -33.89
CA ASN A 875 37.38 -4.51 -35.16
C ASN A 875 36.34 -4.80 -36.25
N SER A 876 35.04 -4.66 -35.95
CA SER A 876 33.99 -4.93 -36.90
C SER A 876 33.64 -3.71 -37.75
N TYR A 877 33.16 -3.96 -38.96
CA TYR A 877 32.53 -2.98 -39.84
C TYR A 877 31.03 -2.96 -39.54
N ILE A 878 30.39 -1.80 -39.61
CA ILE A 878 28.96 -1.66 -39.29
C ILE A 878 28.21 -1.06 -40.47
N ILE A 879 27.14 -1.71 -40.94
CA ILE A 879 26.14 -1.08 -41.81
C ILE A 879 24.93 -0.77 -40.94
N SER A 880 24.36 0.43 -41.08
CA SER A 880 23.21 0.89 -40.30
C SER A 880 22.18 1.61 -41.16
N ASP A 881 21.03 1.94 -40.58
CA ASP A 881 19.86 2.50 -41.26
C ASP A 881 19.42 3.80 -40.57
N LYS A 882 19.33 4.91 -41.32
CA LYS A 882 18.88 6.25 -40.90
C LYS A 882 17.36 6.45 -40.98
N ASP A 883 16.55 5.39 -40.91
CA ASP A 883 15.09 5.42 -40.68
C ASP A 883 14.22 5.23 -41.92
N THR A 884 14.76 4.75 -43.04
CA THR A 884 13.91 4.44 -44.21
C THR A 884 13.63 2.94 -44.36
N GLY A 885 14.15 2.13 -43.43
CA GLY A 885 14.24 0.67 -43.42
C GLY A 885 12.99 -0.17 -43.60
N GLU A 886 12.29 0.02 -44.72
CA GLU A 886 11.39 -0.96 -45.29
C GLU A 886 12.16 -2.30 -45.39
N GLY A 887 11.59 -3.37 -44.85
CA GLY A 887 12.27 -4.68 -44.84
C GLY A 887 12.67 -5.15 -46.24
N THR A 888 11.90 -4.76 -47.25
CA THR A 888 12.22 -4.96 -48.67
C THR A 888 13.57 -4.36 -49.06
N VAL A 889 13.87 -3.13 -48.62
CA VAL A 889 15.12 -2.44 -48.97
C VAL A 889 16.31 -3.06 -48.23
N ASN A 890 16.17 -3.31 -46.92
CA ASN A 890 17.24 -3.95 -46.14
C ASN A 890 17.59 -5.34 -46.67
N ASN A 891 16.58 -6.16 -47.00
CA ASN A 891 16.77 -7.47 -47.62
C ASN A 891 17.49 -7.37 -48.97
N TYR A 892 17.15 -6.35 -49.78
CA TYR A 892 17.81 -6.12 -51.07
C TYR A 892 19.28 -5.71 -50.88
N VAL A 893 19.57 -4.78 -49.97
CA VAL A 893 20.93 -4.29 -49.74
C VAL A 893 21.82 -5.38 -49.14
N SER A 894 21.33 -6.16 -48.18
CA SER A 894 22.09 -7.28 -47.59
C SER A 894 22.40 -8.36 -48.64
N TYR A 895 21.42 -8.71 -49.49
CA TYR A 895 21.65 -9.61 -50.62
C TYR A 895 22.66 -9.04 -51.62
N TYR A 896 22.49 -7.78 -52.05
CA TYR A 896 23.36 -7.13 -53.03
C TYR A 896 24.80 -7.13 -52.54
N LEU A 897 25.01 -6.77 -51.28
CA LEU A 897 26.31 -6.78 -50.63
C LEU A 897 26.96 -8.16 -50.70
N MET A 898 26.24 -9.21 -50.31
CA MET A 898 26.72 -10.59 -50.36
C MET A 898 27.05 -11.03 -51.80
N GLU A 899 26.21 -10.67 -52.77
CA GLU A 899 26.44 -10.97 -54.18
C GLU A 899 27.71 -10.30 -54.70
N LYS A 900 27.94 -9.02 -54.38
CA LYS A 900 29.14 -8.29 -54.82
C LYS A 900 30.42 -8.79 -54.16
N ILE A 901 30.38 -9.16 -52.88
CA ILE A 901 31.51 -9.80 -52.22
C ILE A 901 31.82 -11.16 -52.89
N ALA A 902 30.79 -11.95 -53.21
CA ALA A 902 30.98 -13.21 -53.94
C ALA A 902 31.58 -12.99 -55.34
N GLU A 903 31.19 -11.92 -56.06
CA GLU A 903 31.82 -11.49 -57.32
C GLU A 903 33.31 -11.11 -57.16
N GLY A 904 33.79 -10.92 -55.93
CA GLY A 904 35.18 -10.54 -55.62
C GLY A 904 35.39 -9.04 -55.48
N LYS A 905 34.31 -8.27 -55.30
CA LYS A 905 34.40 -6.84 -55.01
C LYS A 905 34.77 -6.63 -53.55
N THR A 906 35.72 -5.73 -53.30
CA THR A 906 36.20 -5.41 -51.95
C THR A 906 36.12 -3.92 -51.61
N ASN A 907 35.90 -3.06 -52.62
CA ASN A 907 35.75 -1.61 -52.43
C ASN A 907 34.29 -1.28 -52.13
N TRP A 908 34.05 -0.45 -51.12
CA TRP A 908 32.69 -0.07 -50.71
C TRP A 908 31.86 0.57 -51.83
N ASN A 909 32.46 1.38 -52.71
CA ASN A 909 31.77 1.95 -53.87
C ASN A 909 31.18 0.89 -54.82
N ASP A 910 31.78 -0.30 -54.90
CA ASP A 910 31.24 -1.44 -55.68
C ASP A 910 30.17 -2.22 -54.89
N LEU A 911 30.12 -2.06 -53.57
CA LEU A 911 29.25 -2.81 -52.64
C LEU A 911 27.97 -2.05 -52.26
N LYS A 912 27.92 -0.74 -52.53
CA LYS A 912 26.77 0.14 -52.29
C LYS A 912 25.82 0.15 -53.50
N PRO A 913 24.58 -0.36 -53.38
CA PRO A 913 23.59 -0.16 -54.43
C PRO A 913 23.07 1.28 -54.41
N SER A 914 22.68 1.81 -55.58
CA SER A 914 22.18 3.20 -55.70
C SER A 914 20.96 3.53 -54.83
N ILE A 915 20.18 2.51 -54.45
CA ILE A 915 19.03 2.69 -53.56
C ILE A 915 19.44 2.90 -52.10
N ALA A 916 20.64 2.45 -51.70
CA ALA A 916 21.05 2.51 -50.29
C ALA A 916 21.11 3.95 -49.76
N GLU A 917 21.75 4.86 -50.49
CA GLU A 917 21.86 6.27 -50.09
C GLU A 917 20.49 6.96 -50.05
N ALA A 918 19.67 6.77 -51.08
CA ALA A 918 18.30 7.29 -51.12
C ALA A 918 17.41 6.72 -50.00
N SER A 919 17.75 5.53 -49.52
CA SER A 919 17.11 4.83 -48.41
C SER A 919 17.88 4.98 -47.09
N GLY A 920 18.79 5.94 -46.97
CA GLY A 920 19.47 6.23 -45.71
C GLY A 920 20.22 5.05 -45.08
N ILE A 921 20.64 4.05 -45.87
CA ILE A 921 21.51 2.97 -45.38
C ILE A 921 22.94 3.49 -45.39
N ILE A 922 23.56 3.53 -44.23
CA ILE A 922 24.92 4.03 -44.02
C ILE A 922 25.90 2.87 -44.06
N PHE A 923 26.92 3.03 -44.88
CA PHE A 923 28.01 2.08 -44.98
C PHE A 923 29.20 2.51 -44.12
N PRO A 924 30.10 1.56 -43.76
CA PRO A 924 31.24 1.83 -42.90
C PRO A 924 32.09 3.02 -43.36
N ASP A 925 32.29 3.17 -44.67
CA ASP A 925 33.18 4.16 -45.30
C ASP A 925 32.58 5.55 -45.45
N GLU A 926 31.40 5.79 -44.87
CA GLU A 926 30.88 7.15 -44.73
C GLU A 926 31.58 7.88 -43.59
N GLU A 927 31.71 9.21 -43.72
CA GLU A 927 32.60 10.03 -42.89
C GLU A 927 32.26 9.93 -41.39
N ASP A 928 30.98 9.90 -41.03
CA ASP A 928 30.48 9.82 -39.66
C ASP A 928 30.87 8.51 -38.96
N GLN A 929 30.73 7.38 -39.66
CA GLN A 929 31.12 6.06 -39.16
C GLN A 929 32.63 5.89 -39.14
N LEU A 930 33.32 6.37 -40.17
CA LEU A 930 34.79 6.39 -40.26
C LEU A 930 35.39 7.17 -39.08
N LEU A 931 34.84 8.35 -38.77
CA LEU A 931 35.28 9.17 -37.65
C LEU A 931 35.15 8.42 -36.32
N SER A 932 33.96 7.85 -36.10
CA SER A 932 33.60 7.16 -34.86
C SER A 932 34.51 5.95 -34.61
N ARG A 933 34.72 5.13 -35.64
CA ARG A 933 35.61 3.98 -35.60
C ARG A 933 37.05 4.39 -35.39
N PHE A 934 37.54 5.37 -36.14
CA PHE A 934 38.95 5.72 -36.09
C PHE A 934 39.35 6.35 -34.76
N VAL A 935 38.48 7.18 -34.18
CA VAL A 935 38.70 7.68 -32.82
C VAL A 935 38.79 6.52 -31.83
N LEU A 936 37.92 5.50 -31.94
CA LEU A 936 37.98 4.29 -31.11
C LEU A 936 39.26 3.47 -31.33
N GLU A 937 39.73 3.33 -32.58
CA GLU A 937 41.00 2.65 -32.89
C GLU A 937 42.20 3.40 -32.27
N VAL A 938 42.24 4.73 -32.41
CA VAL A 938 43.29 5.57 -31.78
C VAL A 938 43.27 5.40 -30.26
N MET A 939 42.09 5.37 -29.64
CA MET A 939 41.94 5.12 -28.20
C MET A 939 42.42 3.73 -27.78
N ASN A 940 42.06 2.69 -28.54
CA ASN A 940 42.43 1.31 -28.23
C ASN A 940 43.91 1.00 -28.51
N SER A 941 44.54 1.68 -29.47
CA SER A 941 45.96 1.47 -29.82
C SER A 941 46.97 1.92 -28.75
N LYS A 942 46.49 2.63 -27.71
CA LYS A 942 47.33 3.19 -26.62
C LYS A 942 47.13 2.52 -25.26
N LYS A 943 46.30 1.47 -25.18
CA LYS A 943 46.26 0.51 -24.06
C LYS A 943 47.25 -0.62 -24.32
#